data_AF-A0A0J6CY60-F1
#
_entry.id   AF-A0A0J6CY60-F1
#
_cell.length_a   1.000
_cell.length_b   1.000
_cell.length_c   1.000
_cell.angle_alpha   90.00
_cell.angle_beta   90.00
_cell.angle_gamma   90.00
#
_symmetry.space_group_name_H-M   'P 1'
#
loop_
_entity.id
_entity.type
_entity.pdbx_description
1 polymer ?
#
loop_
_entity_poly.entity_id
_entity_poly.type
_entity_poly.pdbx_seq_one_letter_code
_entity_poly.pdbx_strand_id
1 'polypeptide(L)'
;MNVKRIHTGYLLGLSLVISSVIYFFASNWLGIERIERVGLAVGLMLVFFVLSTVLSRFRHSHRFLEKWLWLTGTIAFGISVAIIGQTYNSHADSYLLYLIWFVPVMVLGVLTGYKAFYVVGFLLSQLAFYFYVFPTSYFPDWSGETTLVLVLIYLLFTHGWFYLSRHSLLNSKWIMFGSFCFIHIVFISSSFGFWEYHTVMAWLYVGYGILSVLLWKHRKHKELFILSGIGFGLFLFGKLLEALGDVLGDLLPFLLLAIVCLIVFLTVKYISRLELSEKESETWKRVFKSSVLFVVTVVCTVMLISAFFGIMFLIFRWDNELALMFSSILLLLLPGIALKDHISFLSNILLLSGLSILLSANLADVFTYGIRPETMVVLVISFCVIGVVLKLIKNPWIGSYAYLLANGVVLLFLFKLEESYFSIDEYEPLLLIVLVFSNGLIHILGRDGWFNRNALVYSVVPLFILTFFFEGQWLYWLLNSVFLILSTAFIFYKPWQSNAFRYWVGITLWYAFLFYKYYDIAWSLVHKSITLFVAGLLVLLITRVSSRKYTLPTDQEPTFVAKKWKSIWLVVVVMVAFVTYNGVKNEATIQSGKEIRLALAPIDPRSMLQGDYVTLRYDISTLFEGTELPNNKRIKIVLLPTTQGTYEYGGYYKVEGNWNKPYKPSDDDIVVNGITYGDNDVQYGIESFFIPEGTGQEFEDKTIAVIKVSENGNALLIELE
;
A
#
# COMPACT_ATOMS: atom_id res chain seq x y z
N MET A 1 18.37 -30.67 -1.88
CA MET A 1 17.41 -29.56 -2.11
C MET A 1 16.93 -29.14 -0.74
N ASN A 2 17.09 -27.88 -0.35
CA ASN A 2 16.69 -27.41 0.99
C ASN A 2 15.19 -27.61 1.18
N VAL A 3 14.76 -28.03 2.38
CA VAL A 3 13.33 -28.10 2.80
C VAL A 3 12.56 -26.86 2.38
N LYS A 4 13.21 -25.69 2.49
CA LYS A 4 12.73 -24.40 1.99
C LYS A 4 12.22 -24.45 0.54
N ARG A 5 12.96 -25.07 -0.39
CA ARG A 5 12.58 -25.15 -1.81
C ARG A 5 11.33 -26.01 -2.04
N ILE A 6 11.17 -27.08 -1.26
CA ILE A 6 9.99 -27.93 -1.32
C ILE A 6 8.77 -27.14 -0.81
N HIS A 7 8.91 -26.44 0.32
CA HIS A 7 7.84 -25.59 0.84
C HIS A 7 7.46 -24.47 -0.14
N THR A 8 8.45 -23.79 -0.73
CA THR A 8 8.19 -22.76 -1.75
C THR A 8 7.51 -23.35 -2.98
N GLY A 9 7.93 -24.52 -3.46
CA GLY A 9 7.29 -25.19 -4.60
C GLY A 9 5.82 -25.50 -4.36
N TYR A 10 5.48 -26.05 -3.19
CA TYR A 10 4.08 -26.29 -2.82
C TYR A 10 3.29 -24.99 -2.68
N LEU A 11 3.90 -23.94 -2.10
CA LEU A 11 3.27 -22.65 -1.94
C LEU A 11 2.93 -22.02 -3.30
N LEU A 12 3.90 -21.94 -4.22
CA LEU A 12 3.68 -21.36 -5.55
C LEU A 12 2.67 -22.17 -6.36
N GLY A 13 2.78 -23.50 -6.35
CA GLY A 13 1.84 -24.37 -7.05
C GLY A 13 0.41 -24.23 -6.53
N LEU A 14 0.25 -24.14 -5.20
CA LEU A 14 -1.06 -23.91 -4.59
C LEU A 14 -1.59 -22.51 -4.94
N SER A 15 -0.75 -21.47 -4.87
CA SER A 15 -1.14 -20.10 -5.25
C SER A 15 -1.65 -20.02 -6.69
N LEU A 16 -1.01 -20.72 -7.64
CA LEU A 16 -1.49 -20.79 -9.03
C LEU A 16 -2.86 -21.45 -9.15
N VAL A 17 -3.08 -22.58 -8.45
CA VAL A 17 -4.39 -23.27 -8.43
C VAL A 17 -5.46 -22.37 -7.81
N ILE A 18 -5.13 -21.63 -6.75
CA ILE A 18 -6.05 -20.70 -6.10
C ILE A 18 -6.40 -19.54 -7.04
N SER A 19 -5.39 -18.89 -7.62
CA SER A 19 -5.60 -17.81 -8.58
C SER A 19 -6.42 -18.28 -9.78
N SER A 20 -6.19 -19.50 -10.26
CA SER A 20 -7.02 -20.12 -11.31
C SER A 20 -8.50 -20.17 -10.93
N VAL A 21 -8.83 -20.69 -9.75
CA VAL A 21 -10.22 -20.79 -9.30
C VAL A 21 -10.86 -19.41 -9.16
N ILE A 22 -10.12 -18.43 -8.61
CA ILE A 22 -10.60 -17.05 -8.51
C ILE A 22 -10.89 -16.47 -9.90
N TYR A 23 -10.00 -16.67 -10.88
CA TYR A 23 -10.14 -16.10 -12.22
C TYR A 23 -11.29 -16.72 -12.99
N PHE A 24 -11.53 -18.02 -12.81
CA PHE A 24 -12.67 -18.71 -13.41
C PHE A 24 -14.01 -18.17 -12.90
N PHE A 25 -14.11 -17.84 -11.61
CA PHE A 25 -15.34 -17.24 -11.09
C PHE A 25 -15.47 -15.78 -11.48
N ALA A 26 -14.38 -15.02 -11.45
CA ALA A 26 -14.36 -13.62 -11.89
C ALA A 26 -14.79 -13.49 -13.37
N SER A 27 -14.36 -14.40 -14.25
CA SER A 27 -14.75 -14.36 -15.67
C SER A 27 -16.24 -14.56 -15.93
N ASN A 28 -16.94 -15.26 -15.04
CA ASN A 28 -18.35 -15.59 -15.18
C ASN A 28 -19.24 -14.74 -14.27
N TRP A 29 -18.65 -13.77 -13.55
CA TRP A 29 -19.31 -13.09 -12.43
C TRP A 29 -20.66 -12.47 -12.82
N LEU A 30 -20.73 -11.82 -13.99
CA LEU A 30 -21.95 -11.17 -14.49
C LEU A 30 -23.10 -12.14 -14.77
N GLY A 31 -22.79 -13.36 -15.22
CA GLY A 31 -23.80 -14.38 -15.55
C GLY A 31 -24.26 -15.22 -14.36
N ILE A 32 -23.66 -15.03 -13.17
CA ILE A 32 -23.98 -15.78 -11.96
C ILE A 32 -25.00 -15.00 -11.14
N GLU A 33 -26.10 -15.66 -10.76
CA GLU A 33 -27.15 -15.05 -9.92
C GLU A 33 -26.63 -14.70 -8.52
N ARG A 34 -27.27 -13.74 -7.83
CA ARG A 34 -26.82 -13.24 -6.52
C ARG A 34 -26.63 -14.38 -5.49
N ILE A 35 -27.57 -15.31 -5.41
CA ILE A 35 -27.51 -16.44 -4.47
C ILE A 35 -26.38 -17.41 -4.81
N GLU A 36 -26.13 -17.63 -6.10
CA GLU A 36 -25.05 -18.49 -6.57
C GLU A 36 -23.70 -17.87 -6.23
N ARG A 37 -23.53 -16.55 -6.36
CA ARG A 37 -22.31 -15.83 -5.92
C ARG A 37 -22.03 -16.06 -4.43
N VAL A 38 -23.06 -16.01 -3.58
CA VAL A 38 -22.94 -16.34 -2.14
C VAL A 38 -22.52 -17.79 -1.95
N GLY A 39 -23.17 -18.73 -2.65
CA GLY A 39 -22.84 -20.15 -2.59
C GLY A 39 -21.39 -20.44 -3.00
N LEU A 40 -20.90 -19.79 -4.06
CA LEU A 40 -19.53 -19.90 -4.54
C LEU A 40 -18.51 -19.34 -3.55
N ALA A 41 -18.79 -18.18 -2.95
CA ALA A 41 -17.93 -17.59 -1.93
C ALA A 41 -17.78 -18.52 -0.71
N VAL A 42 -18.90 -19.06 -0.22
CA VAL A 42 -18.91 -20.05 0.87
C VAL A 42 -18.17 -21.33 0.47
N GLY A 43 -18.42 -21.83 -0.74
CA GLY A 43 -17.78 -23.03 -1.27
C GLY A 43 -16.27 -22.89 -1.35
N LEU A 44 -15.78 -21.80 -1.92
CA LEU A 44 -14.34 -21.50 -2.04
C LEU A 44 -13.66 -21.44 -0.66
N MET A 45 -14.29 -20.75 0.30
CA MET A 45 -13.81 -20.69 1.68
C MET A 45 -13.74 -22.09 2.32
N LEU A 46 -14.80 -22.89 2.19
CA LEU A 46 -14.87 -24.24 2.75
C LEU A 46 -13.84 -25.19 2.15
N VAL A 47 -13.57 -25.09 0.84
CA VAL A 47 -12.54 -25.89 0.17
C VAL A 47 -11.20 -25.76 0.87
N PHE A 48 -10.80 -24.56 1.30
CA PHE A 48 -9.54 -24.38 2.02
C PHE A 48 -9.51 -25.08 3.38
N PHE A 49 -10.57 -24.93 4.18
CA PHE A 49 -10.65 -25.55 5.51
C PHE A 49 -10.75 -27.08 5.44
N VAL A 50 -11.54 -27.59 4.49
CA VAL A 50 -11.69 -29.04 4.23
C VAL A 50 -10.38 -29.61 3.71
N LEU A 51 -9.77 -29.01 2.69
CA LEU A 51 -8.50 -29.47 2.12
C LEU A 51 -7.39 -29.48 3.18
N SER A 52 -7.33 -28.45 4.03
CA SER A 52 -6.40 -28.38 5.15
C SER A 52 -6.61 -29.54 6.13
N THR A 53 -7.86 -29.83 6.49
CA THR A 53 -8.22 -30.92 7.40
C THR A 53 -7.95 -32.29 6.79
N VAL A 54 -8.21 -32.46 5.50
CA VAL A 54 -7.88 -33.69 4.75
C VAL A 54 -6.37 -33.89 4.72
N LEU A 55 -5.59 -32.86 4.41
CA LEU A 55 -4.13 -32.89 4.44
C LEU A 55 -3.59 -33.22 5.83
N SER A 56 -4.27 -32.80 6.90
CA SER A 56 -3.87 -33.12 8.27
C SER A 56 -3.90 -34.63 8.59
N ARG A 57 -4.70 -35.41 7.82
CA ARG A 57 -4.82 -36.88 7.94
C ARG A 57 -3.70 -37.64 7.19
N PHE A 58 -3.03 -37.00 6.23
CA PHE A 58 -1.91 -37.60 5.49
C PHE A 58 -0.56 -37.33 6.20
N ARG A 59 0.36 -38.32 6.19
CA ARG A 59 1.60 -38.31 7.01
C ARG A 59 2.55 -37.12 6.75
N HIS A 60 2.93 -36.47 7.85
CA HIS A 60 4.17 -35.77 8.24
C HIS A 60 4.93 -34.78 7.33
N SER A 61 4.78 -34.75 6.00
CA SER A 61 5.61 -33.84 5.15
C SER A 61 4.99 -32.47 4.82
N HIS A 62 3.73 -32.21 5.18
CA HIS A 62 2.98 -31.03 4.70
C HIS A 62 2.36 -30.17 5.80
N ARG A 63 2.84 -30.24 7.05
CA ARG A 63 2.33 -29.43 8.18
C ARG A 63 2.38 -27.92 7.93
N PHE A 64 3.37 -27.47 7.17
CA PHE A 64 3.43 -26.09 6.68
C PHE A 64 2.21 -25.74 5.83
N LEU A 65 1.82 -26.62 4.89
CA LEU A 65 0.72 -26.40 3.97
C LEU A 65 -0.63 -26.35 4.69
N GLU A 66 -0.81 -27.16 5.74
CA GLU A 66 -1.98 -27.12 6.64
C GLU A 66 -2.15 -25.71 7.25
N LYS A 67 -1.08 -25.15 7.84
CA LYS A 67 -1.08 -23.79 8.43
C LYS A 67 -1.45 -22.72 7.40
N TRP A 68 -0.92 -22.82 6.18
CA TRP A 68 -1.22 -21.87 5.10
C TRP A 68 -2.65 -21.98 4.59
N LEU A 69 -3.18 -23.18 4.39
CA LEU A 69 -4.56 -23.35 3.95
C LEU A 69 -5.57 -22.85 4.96
N TRP A 70 -5.31 -23.00 6.27
CA TRP A 70 -6.13 -22.38 7.31
C TRP A 70 -6.10 -20.85 7.24
N LEU A 71 -4.92 -20.27 7.02
CA LEU A 71 -4.77 -18.83 6.84
C LEU A 71 -5.51 -18.35 5.57
N THR A 72 -5.33 -19.05 4.44
CA THR A 72 -5.99 -18.76 3.17
C THR A 72 -7.50 -18.90 3.27
N GLY A 73 -8.04 -19.92 3.94
CA GLY A 73 -9.48 -20.04 4.18
C GLY A 73 -10.04 -18.88 5.01
N THR A 74 -9.25 -18.40 5.97
CA THR A 74 -9.62 -17.20 6.75
C THR A 74 -9.53 -15.91 5.93
N ILE A 75 -8.62 -15.84 4.96
CA ILE A 75 -8.57 -14.73 3.99
C ILE A 75 -9.77 -14.79 3.04
N ALA A 76 -10.13 -15.99 2.57
CA ALA A 76 -11.30 -16.23 1.74
C ALA A 76 -12.61 -15.84 2.46
N PHE A 77 -12.69 -15.98 3.78
CA PHE A 77 -13.81 -15.43 4.57
C PHE A 77 -13.94 -13.91 4.40
N GLY A 78 -12.86 -13.16 4.57
CA GLY A 78 -12.87 -11.71 4.39
C GLY A 78 -13.31 -11.30 2.98
N ILE A 79 -12.77 -11.98 1.97
CA ILE A 79 -13.18 -11.80 0.56
C ILE A 79 -14.66 -12.13 0.38
N SER A 80 -15.18 -13.19 1.01
CA SER A 80 -16.60 -13.56 0.94
C SER A 80 -17.51 -12.49 1.54
N VAL A 81 -17.11 -11.86 2.63
CA VAL A 81 -17.86 -10.74 3.23
C VAL A 81 -17.84 -9.53 2.31
N ALA A 82 -16.70 -9.21 1.70
CA ALA A 82 -16.60 -8.12 0.72
C ALA A 82 -17.48 -8.38 -0.52
N ILE A 83 -17.46 -9.62 -1.04
CA ILE A 83 -18.31 -10.07 -2.15
C ILE A 83 -19.80 -9.90 -1.82
N ILE A 84 -20.24 -10.22 -0.60
CA ILE A 84 -21.62 -9.99 -0.18
C ILE A 84 -21.94 -8.50 -0.21
N GLY A 85 -21.05 -7.68 0.34
CA GLY A 85 -21.19 -6.23 0.31
C GLY A 85 -21.37 -5.70 -1.12
N GLN A 86 -20.57 -6.20 -2.06
CA GLN A 86 -20.65 -5.82 -3.47
C GLN A 86 -21.93 -6.35 -4.15
N THR A 87 -22.28 -7.62 -3.92
CA THR A 87 -23.43 -8.28 -4.58
C THR A 87 -24.76 -7.63 -4.23
N TYR A 88 -24.86 -7.07 -3.02
CA TYR A 88 -26.07 -6.42 -2.52
C TYR A 88 -25.93 -4.90 -2.39
N ASN A 89 -24.88 -4.29 -2.95
CA ASN A 89 -24.59 -2.86 -2.85
C ASN A 89 -24.67 -2.32 -1.40
N SER A 90 -24.26 -3.13 -0.43
CA SER A 90 -24.30 -2.81 0.99
C SER A 90 -22.90 -2.52 1.51
N HIS A 91 -22.48 -1.25 1.50
CA HIS A 91 -21.21 -0.70 2.05
C HIS A 91 -20.04 -1.71 2.14
N ALA A 92 -19.62 -2.24 0.99
CA ALA A 92 -18.60 -3.28 0.88
C ALA A 92 -17.20 -2.82 1.33
N ASP A 93 -17.02 -1.52 1.49
CA ASP A 93 -15.80 -0.77 1.78
C ASP A 93 -15.79 -0.17 3.21
N SER A 94 -16.81 -0.47 4.02
CA SER A 94 -16.89 0.03 5.39
C SER A 94 -15.85 -0.60 6.33
N TYR A 95 -15.48 0.15 7.37
CA TYR A 95 -14.67 -0.36 8.49
C TYR A 95 -15.22 -1.68 9.10
N LEU A 96 -16.53 -1.90 8.98
CA LEU A 96 -17.20 -3.10 9.49
C LEU A 96 -16.71 -4.37 8.80
N LEU A 97 -16.38 -4.34 7.50
CA LEU A 97 -15.79 -5.47 6.78
C LEU A 97 -14.55 -5.99 7.52
N TYR A 98 -13.62 -5.08 7.82
CA TYR A 98 -12.36 -5.39 8.47
C TYR A 98 -12.56 -5.83 9.93
N LEU A 99 -13.55 -5.27 10.63
CA LEU A 99 -13.89 -5.66 12.00
C LEU A 99 -14.52 -7.06 12.07
N ILE A 100 -15.47 -7.35 11.18
CA ILE A 100 -16.09 -8.68 11.03
C ILE A 100 -15.02 -9.73 10.71
N TRP A 101 -14.07 -9.39 9.83
CA TRP A 101 -12.96 -10.27 9.48
C TRP A 101 -11.95 -10.44 10.62
N PHE A 102 -11.69 -9.38 11.39
CA PHE A 102 -10.77 -9.38 12.51
C PHE A 102 -11.15 -10.39 13.60
N VAL A 103 -12.44 -10.49 13.95
CA VAL A 103 -12.93 -11.35 15.04
C VAL A 103 -12.50 -12.81 14.87
N PRO A 104 -12.87 -13.52 13.79
CA PRO A 104 -12.50 -14.93 13.67
C PRO A 104 -11.00 -15.12 13.44
N VAL A 105 -10.30 -14.17 12.82
CA VAL A 105 -8.82 -14.19 12.70
C VAL A 105 -8.17 -14.25 14.07
N MET A 106 -8.61 -13.39 15.01
CA MET A 106 -8.06 -13.36 16.36
C MET A 106 -8.44 -14.60 17.16
N VAL A 107 -9.68 -15.06 17.07
CA VAL A 107 -10.13 -16.30 17.74
C VAL A 107 -9.30 -17.50 17.25
N LEU A 108 -9.09 -17.64 15.94
CA LEU A 108 -8.22 -18.67 15.38
C LEU A 108 -6.76 -18.50 15.83
N GLY A 109 -6.25 -17.27 15.92
CA GLY A 109 -4.94 -16.96 16.48
C GLY A 109 -4.78 -17.48 17.92
N VAL A 110 -5.76 -17.24 18.78
CA VAL A 110 -5.77 -17.72 20.19
C VAL A 110 -5.93 -19.23 20.29
N LEU A 111 -6.80 -19.82 19.47
CA LEU A 111 -7.04 -21.27 19.48
C LEU A 111 -5.82 -22.05 19.00
N THR A 112 -5.17 -21.58 17.93
CA THR A 112 -4.09 -22.30 17.23
C THR A 112 -2.69 -21.89 17.68
N GLY A 113 -2.53 -20.71 18.29
CA GLY A 113 -1.22 -20.12 18.60
C GLY A 113 -0.41 -19.70 17.36
N TYR A 114 -1.02 -19.69 16.17
CA TYR A 114 -0.31 -19.41 14.93
C TYR A 114 -0.13 -17.90 14.71
N LYS A 115 1.14 -17.47 14.68
CA LYS A 115 1.50 -16.04 14.65
C LYS A 115 1.01 -15.28 13.42
N ALA A 116 0.81 -15.95 12.28
CA ALA A 116 0.34 -15.27 11.08
C ALA A 116 -1.07 -14.69 11.26
N PHE A 117 -1.95 -15.37 12.01
CA PHE A 117 -3.28 -14.82 12.32
C PHE A 117 -3.19 -13.53 13.09
N TYR A 118 -2.31 -13.42 14.08
CA TYR A 118 -2.12 -12.17 14.79
C TYR A 118 -1.60 -11.05 13.88
N VAL A 119 -0.72 -11.37 12.92
CA VAL A 119 -0.21 -10.37 11.96
C VAL A 119 -1.34 -9.88 11.05
N VAL A 120 -2.17 -10.79 10.53
CA VAL A 120 -3.37 -10.42 9.76
C VAL A 120 -4.34 -9.62 10.63
N GLY A 121 -4.60 -10.05 11.86
CA GLY A 121 -5.46 -9.34 12.80
C GLY A 121 -4.96 -7.93 13.12
N PHE A 122 -3.65 -7.76 13.31
CA PHE A 122 -3.03 -6.44 13.45
C PHE A 122 -3.35 -5.57 12.23
N LEU A 123 -3.05 -6.05 11.02
CA LEU A 123 -3.32 -5.30 9.77
C LEU A 123 -4.81 -4.97 9.59
N LEU A 124 -5.71 -5.94 9.78
CA LEU A 124 -7.15 -5.73 9.70
C LEU A 124 -7.62 -4.69 10.69
N SER A 125 -7.06 -4.69 11.90
CA SER A 125 -7.44 -3.70 12.91
C SER A 125 -6.92 -2.29 12.60
N GLN A 126 -5.77 -2.17 11.91
CA GLN A 126 -5.30 -0.87 11.39
C GLN A 126 -6.21 -0.37 10.26
N LEU A 127 -6.58 -1.25 9.33
CA LEU A 127 -7.49 -0.92 8.23
C LEU A 127 -8.89 -0.56 8.74
N ALA A 128 -9.42 -1.30 9.72
CA ALA A 128 -10.70 -0.99 10.35
C ALA A 128 -10.69 0.42 10.96
N PHE A 129 -9.63 0.80 11.66
CA PHE A 129 -9.53 2.15 12.20
C PHE A 129 -9.39 3.20 11.08
N TYR A 130 -8.55 2.94 10.07
CA TYR A 130 -8.34 3.85 8.94
C TYR A 130 -9.64 4.13 8.20
N PHE A 131 -10.39 3.10 7.79
CA PHE A 131 -11.68 3.26 7.09
C PHE A 131 -12.82 3.74 7.98
N TYR A 132 -12.64 3.77 9.30
CA TYR A 132 -13.59 4.42 10.21
C TYR A 132 -13.40 5.94 10.21
N VAL A 133 -12.14 6.39 10.20
CA VAL A 133 -11.80 7.84 10.18
C VAL A 133 -11.89 8.42 8.77
N PHE A 134 -11.41 7.66 7.78
CA PHE A 134 -11.36 8.01 6.36
C PHE A 134 -12.14 6.97 5.54
N PRO A 135 -13.48 6.91 5.66
CA PRO A 135 -14.29 6.07 4.80
C PRO A 135 -14.17 6.53 3.34
N THR A 136 -14.40 5.61 2.40
CA THR A 136 -14.26 5.87 0.96
C THR A 136 -15.56 6.30 0.30
N SER A 137 -16.70 5.88 0.84
CA SER A 137 -18.02 6.23 0.30
C SER A 137 -18.51 7.60 0.76
N TYR A 138 -17.90 8.21 1.79
CA TYR A 138 -18.23 9.55 2.28
C TYR A 138 -17.06 10.21 3.00
N PHE A 139 -17.07 11.54 3.13
CA PHE A 139 -15.98 12.31 3.76
C PHE A 139 -16.46 12.97 5.06
N PRO A 140 -16.46 12.26 6.20
CA PRO A 140 -16.94 12.81 7.45
C PRO A 140 -16.20 14.10 7.81
N ASP A 141 -16.96 15.17 8.02
CA ASP A 141 -16.44 16.46 8.49
C ASP A 141 -16.22 16.40 10.00
N TRP A 142 -15.11 15.77 10.38
CA TRP A 142 -14.70 15.69 11.77
C TRP A 142 -14.24 17.07 12.25
N SER A 143 -14.87 17.60 13.31
CA SER A 143 -14.35 18.80 13.97
C SER A 143 -12.91 18.57 14.45
N GLY A 144 -12.11 19.63 14.55
CA GLY A 144 -10.72 19.53 15.00
C GLY A 144 -10.57 18.79 16.34
N GLU A 145 -11.47 19.04 17.30
CA GLU A 145 -11.47 18.33 18.59
C GLU A 145 -11.69 16.83 18.43
N THR A 146 -12.63 16.43 17.56
CA THR A 146 -12.89 15.01 17.30
C THR A 146 -11.72 14.34 16.59
N THR A 147 -11.08 15.02 15.62
CA THR A 147 -9.87 14.48 14.96
C THR A 147 -8.73 14.27 15.96
N LEU A 148 -8.50 15.22 16.88
CA LEU A 148 -7.51 15.10 17.95
C LEU A 148 -7.80 13.86 18.83
N VAL A 149 -9.04 13.69 19.27
CA VAL A 149 -9.45 12.55 20.08
C VAL A 149 -9.26 11.24 19.31
N LEU A 150 -9.65 11.17 18.04
CA LEU A 150 -9.48 9.98 17.21
C LEU A 150 -8.01 9.62 17.04
N VAL A 151 -7.12 10.57 16.79
CA VAL A 151 -5.67 10.31 16.69
C VAL A 151 -5.11 9.81 18.02
N LEU A 152 -5.52 10.38 19.16
CA LEU A 152 -5.09 9.91 20.49
C LEU A 152 -5.59 8.49 20.78
N ILE A 153 -6.84 8.16 20.42
CA ILE A 153 -7.39 6.80 20.51
C ILE A 153 -6.57 5.85 19.64
N TYR A 154 -6.25 6.22 18.41
CA TYR A 154 -5.43 5.42 17.51
C TYR A 154 -4.03 5.14 18.08
N LEU A 155 -3.39 6.17 18.63
CA LEU A 155 -2.08 6.05 19.26
C LEU A 155 -2.16 5.10 20.45
N LEU A 156 -3.15 5.26 21.33
CA LEU A 156 -3.36 4.36 22.48
C LEU A 156 -3.59 2.91 22.02
N PHE A 157 -4.45 2.74 21.01
CA PHE A 157 -4.75 1.45 20.40
C PHE A 157 -3.50 0.76 19.84
N THR A 158 -2.67 1.50 19.10
CA THR A 158 -1.44 1.00 18.50
C THR A 158 -0.37 0.69 19.56
N HIS A 159 -0.31 1.46 20.65
CA HIS A 159 0.50 1.12 21.83
C HIS A 159 0.04 -0.18 22.50
N GLY A 160 -1.27 -0.44 22.53
CA GLY A 160 -1.83 -1.72 22.97
C GLY A 160 -1.26 -2.90 22.19
N TRP A 161 -1.23 -2.79 20.86
CA TRP A 161 -0.59 -3.79 19.99
C TRP A 161 0.91 -3.92 20.24
N PHE A 162 1.61 -2.80 20.41
CA PHE A 162 3.04 -2.80 20.72
C PHE A 162 3.32 -3.55 22.04
N TYR A 163 2.55 -3.29 23.09
CA TYR A 163 2.70 -3.99 24.37
C TYR A 163 2.35 -5.48 24.26
N LEU A 164 1.20 -5.80 23.66
CA LEU A 164 0.75 -7.18 23.47
C LEU A 164 1.74 -8.00 22.65
N SER A 165 2.41 -7.38 21.67
CA SER A 165 3.41 -8.03 20.83
C SER A 165 4.65 -8.53 21.57
N ARG A 166 4.86 -8.03 22.79
CA ARG A 166 5.97 -8.41 23.68
C ARG A 166 5.52 -9.34 24.80
N HIS A 167 4.21 -9.50 24.97
CA HIS A 167 3.62 -10.45 25.91
C HIS A 167 3.78 -11.89 25.39
N SER A 168 3.82 -12.86 26.31
CA SER A 168 4.05 -14.28 26.00
C SER A 168 2.99 -14.88 25.05
N LEU A 169 1.76 -14.33 25.07
CA LEU A 169 0.63 -14.78 24.25
C LEU A 169 0.85 -14.57 22.74
N LEU A 170 1.49 -13.47 22.33
CA LEU A 170 1.59 -13.09 20.92
C LEU A 170 3.04 -13.10 20.42
N ASN A 171 3.98 -12.57 21.21
CA ASN A 171 5.43 -12.50 20.96
C ASN A 171 5.82 -12.48 19.46
N SER A 172 5.60 -11.33 18.81
CA SER A 172 5.83 -11.16 17.37
C SER A 172 6.65 -9.91 17.06
N LYS A 173 7.84 -10.12 16.48
CA LYS A 173 8.70 -9.01 16.04
C LYS A 173 8.04 -8.16 14.95
N TRP A 174 7.26 -8.77 14.06
CA TRP A 174 6.55 -8.05 12.99
C TRP A 174 5.56 -7.03 13.53
N ILE A 175 4.74 -7.43 14.51
CA ILE A 175 3.76 -6.52 15.12
C ILE A 175 4.47 -5.51 16.01
N MET A 176 5.51 -5.92 16.74
CA MET A 176 6.31 -5.01 17.58
C MET A 176 6.92 -3.88 16.75
N PHE A 177 7.64 -4.20 15.67
CA PHE A 177 8.24 -3.18 14.81
C PHE A 177 7.19 -2.41 14.02
N GLY A 178 6.17 -3.10 13.50
CA GLY A 178 5.06 -2.47 12.78
C GLY A 178 4.36 -1.41 13.62
N SER A 179 3.81 -1.79 14.77
CA SER A 179 3.13 -0.85 15.70
C SER A 179 4.04 0.30 16.12
N PHE A 180 5.32 0.03 16.40
CA PHE A 180 6.28 1.06 16.77
C PHE A 180 6.50 2.09 15.65
N CYS A 181 6.64 1.63 14.39
CA CYS A 181 6.74 2.52 13.25
C CYS A 181 5.44 3.30 13.02
N PHE A 182 4.27 2.68 13.11
CA PHE A 182 2.97 3.35 12.97
C PHE A 182 2.79 4.47 14.00
N ILE A 183 3.20 4.24 15.27
CA ILE A 183 3.17 5.28 16.32
C ILE A 183 4.00 6.49 15.90
N HIS A 184 5.24 6.28 15.46
CA HIS A 184 6.10 7.38 15.01
C HIS A 184 5.54 8.09 13.77
N ILE A 185 5.05 7.34 12.78
CA ILE A 185 4.48 7.91 11.55
C ILE A 185 3.29 8.80 11.88
N VAL A 186 2.34 8.31 12.70
CA VAL A 186 1.14 9.08 13.04
C VAL A 186 1.48 10.32 13.84
N PHE A 187 2.36 10.23 14.84
CA PHE A 187 2.82 11.41 15.56
C PHE A 187 3.47 12.45 14.63
N ILE A 188 4.34 12.00 13.72
CA ILE A 188 5.00 12.88 12.75
C ILE A 188 3.95 13.54 11.85
N SER A 189 3.08 12.75 11.21
CA SER A 189 2.09 13.26 10.26
C SER A 189 1.09 14.21 10.91
N SER A 190 0.69 13.94 12.16
CA SER A 190 -0.26 14.79 12.89
C SER A 190 0.37 16.04 13.51
N SER A 191 1.69 16.23 13.37
CA SER A 191 2.40 17.36 13.96
C SER A 191 2.69 18.50 12.98
N PHE A 192 2.44 18.36 11.68
CA PHE A 192 2.67 19.43 10.68
C PHE A 192 1.36 20.16 10.30
N GLY A 193 1.47 21.36 9.74
CA GLY A 193 0.39 22.36 9.55
C GLY A 193 -0.83 21.96 8.71
N PHE A 194 -0.97 20.70 8.31
CA PHE A 194 -2.20 20.17 7.72
C PHE A 194 -3.30 19.87 8.76
N TRP A 195 -2.98 19.95 10.06
CA TRP A 195 -3.87 19.62 11.17
C TRP A 195 -4.07 20.81 12.09
N GLU A 196 -5.30 21.10 12.51
CA GLU A 196 -5.62 22.21 13.42
C GLU A 196 -4.83 22.13 14.74
N TYR A 197 -4.71 20.93 15.31
CA TYR A 197 -4.00 20.68 16.57
C TYR A 197 -2.54 20.23 16.39
N HIS A 198 -1.91 20.56 15.24
CA HIS A 198 -0.53 20.17 14.92
C HIS A 198 0.49 20.57 16.00
N THR A 199 0.31 21.74 16.63
CA THR A 199 1.20 22.22 17.70
C THR A 199 1.10 21.39 18.98
N VAL A 200 -0.11 20.98 19.37
CA VAL A 200 -0.31 20.11 20.54
C VAL A 200 0.32 18.75 20.30
N MET A 201 0.09 18.17 19.12
CA MET A 201 0.69 16.89 18.72
C MET A 201 2.22 16.95 18.69
N ALA A 202 2.79 18.07 18.22
CA ALA A 202 4.22 18.26 18.20
C ALA A 202 4.82 18.20 19.60
N TRP A 203 4.23 18.89 20.59
CA TRP A 203 4.70 18.83 21.98
C TRP A 203 4.54 17.47 22.63
N LEU A 204 3.42 16.79 22.37
CA LEU A 204 3.22 15.40 22.82
C LEU A 204 4.30 14.49 22.25
N TYR A 205 4.63 14.66 20.97
CA TYR A 205 5.66 13.85 20.32
C TYR A 205 7.08 14.21 20.79
N VAL A 206 7.36 15.46 21.16
CA VAL A 206 8.63 15.82 21.84
C VAL A 206 8.78 15.01 23.13
N GLY A 207 7.75 14.99 23.97
CA GLY A 207 7.75 14.21 25.21
C GLY A 207 7.92 12.71 24.95
N TYR A 208 7.14 12.17 24.01
CA TYR A 208 7.22 10.77 23.60
C TYR A 208 8.59 10.39 23.04
N GLY A 209 9.15 11.20 22.15
CA GLY A 209 10.45 10.98 21.49
C GLY A 209 11.60 10.93 22.49
N ILE A 210 11.65 11.90 23.42
CA ILE A 210 12.64 11.91 24.51
C ILE A 210 12.50 10.67 25.38
N LEU A 211 11.27 10.38 25.85
CA LEU A 211 11.01 9.23 26.70
C LEU A 211 11.39 7.92 26.00
N SER A 212 11.02 7.76 24.73
CA SER A 212 11.32 6.58 23.94
C SER A 212 12.83 6.37 23.79
N VAL A 213 13.58 7.40 23.42
CA VAL A 213 15.05 7.33 23.32
C VAL A 213 15.69 6.93 24.65
N LEU A 214 15.26 7.53 25.76
CA LEU A 214 15.77 7.22 27.10
C LEU A 214 15.44 5.78 27.53
N LEU A 215 14.20 5.32 27.30
CA LEU A 215 13.75 3.99 27.65
C LEU A 215 14.52 2.90 26.88
N TRP A 216 14.73 3.09 25.57
CA TRP A 216 15.31 2.04 24.72
C TRP A 216 16.84 2.03 24.72
N LYS A 217 17.49 3.13 25.12
CA LYS A 217 18.96 3.23 25.22
C LYS A 217 19.58 2.07 26.00
N HIS A 218 18.96 1.62 27.08
CA HIS A 218 19.49 0.59 27.98
C HIS A 218 18.81 -0.79 27.85
N ARG A 219 17.90 -0.97 26.88
CA ARG A 219 17.14 -2.23 26.71
C ARG A 219 17.81 -3.16 25.68
N LYS A 220 17.36 -4.42 25.68
CA LYS A 220 17.87 -5.49 24.79
C LYS A 220 17.58 -5.23 23.30
N HIS A 221 16.45 -4.61 22.97
CA HIS A 221 16.06 -4.31 21.58
C HIS A 221 16.63 -2.97 21.15
N LYS A 222 17.90 -2.97 20.73
CA LYS A 222 18.61 -1.76 20.28
C LYS A 222 18.00 -1.17 19.03
N GLU A 223 17.33 -1.97 18.20
CA GLU A 223 16.65 -1.53 16.98
C GLU A 223 15.56 -0.48 17.27
N LEU A 224 14.84 -0.60 18.38
CA LEU A 224 13.81 0.38 18.79
C LEU A 224 14.43 1.72 19.20
N PHE A 225 15.62 1.69 19.81
CA PHE A 225 16.38 2.91 20.09
C PHE A 225 16.80 3.61 18.80
N ILE A 226 17.27 2.85 17.80
CA ILE A 226 17.62 3.40 16.48
C ILE A 226 16.38 4.03 15.84
N LEU A 227 15.26 3.30 15.77
CA LEU A 227 14.01 3.80 15.19
C LEU A 227 13.49 5.05 15.92
N SER A 228 13.56 5.09 17.26
CA SER A 228 13.20 6.27 18.06
C SER A 228 14.05 7.48 17.68
N GLY A 229 15.38 7.28 17.62
CA GLY A 229 16.31 8.35 17.29
C GLY A 229 16.10 8.88 15.87
N ILE A 230 15.84 8.00 14.90
CA ILE A 230 15.54 8.39 13.52
C ILE A 230 14.22 9.15 13.46
N GLY A 231 13.12 8.57 13.98
CA GLY A 231 11.80 9.21 13.92
C GLY A 231 11.75 10.54 14.67
N PHE A 232 12.36 10.62 15.85
CA PHE A 232 12.41 11.86 16.62
C PHE A 232 13.33 12.90 15.99
N GLY A 233 14.51 12.47 15.49
CA GLY A 233 15.44 13.35 14.80
C GLY A 233 14.87 13.96 13.53
N LEU A 234 14.19 13.16 12.69
CA LEU A 234 13.53 13.64 11.48
C LEU A 234 12.41 14.64 11.79
N PHE A 235 11.67 14.44 12.88
CA PHE A 235 10.64 15.37 13.31
C PHE A 235 11.21 16.68 13.83
N LEU A 236 12.20 16.66 14.72
CA LEU A 236 12.84 17.88 15.20
C LEU A 236 13.44 18.66 14.04
N PHE A 237 14.02 17.95 13.08
CA PHE A 237 14.53 18.53 11.86
C PHE A 237 13.41 19.19 11.03
N GLY A 238 12.31 18.50 10.76
CA GLY A 238 11.18 19.07 10.03
C GLY A 238 10.56 20.28 10.73
N LYS A 239 10.40 20.22 12.06
CA LYS A 239 9.88 21.33 12.86
C LYS A 239 10.81 22.54 12.89
N LEU A 240 12.12 22.30 12.93
CA LEU A 240 13.11 23.35 12.78
C LEU A 240 12.99 24.03 11.42
N LEU A 241 12.81 23.28 10.33
CA LEU A 241 12.63 23.85 9.00
C LEU A 241 11.35 24.70 8.90
N GLU A 242 10.22 24.20 9.39
CA GLU A 242 8.94 24.92 9.43
C GLU A 242 9.09 26.26 10.16
N ALA A 243 9.60 26.22 11.40
CA ALA A 243 9.77 27.42 12.22
C ALA A 243 10.78 28.42 11.63
N LEU A 244 11.87 27.93 11.03
CA LEU A 244 12.86 28.80 10.38
C LEU A 244 12.33 29.40 9.08
N GLY A 245 11.50 28.65 8.34
CA GLY A 245 10.86 29.13 7.12
C GLY A 245 9.97 30.35 7.38
N ASP A 246 9.15 30.28 8.43
CA ASP A 246 8.23 31.35 8.81
C ASP A 246 8.94 32.62 9.27
N VAL A 247 10.10 32.49 9.94
CA VAL A 247 10.83 33.63 10.52
C VAL A 247 11.80 34.27 9.54
N LEU A 248 12.54 33.46 8.78
CA LEU A 248 13.70 33.95 8.02
C LEU A 248 13.38 34.29 6.56
N GLY A 249 12.31 33.73 5.99
CA GLY A 249 11.96 33.93 4.58
C GLY A 249 13.19 33.76 3.67
N ASP A 250 13.57 34.83 2.98
CA ASP A 250 14.70 34.86 2.04
C ASP A 250 16.08 34.60 2.67
N LEU A 251 16.23 34.72 3.99
CA LEU A 251 17.49 34.44 4.69
C LEU A 251 17.67 32.95 5.06
N LEU A 252 16.60 32.16 4.98
CA LEU A 252 16.61 30.72 5.30
C LEU A 252 17.75 29.96 4.59
N PRO A 253 18.02 30.15 3.28
CA PRO A 253 19.02 29.38 2.55
C PRO A 253 20.44 29.52 3.14
N PHE A 254 20.80 30.72 3.58
CA PHE A 254 22.11 31.00 4.17
C PHE A 254 22.27 30.34 5.55
N LEU A 255 21.21 30.36 6.37
CA LEU A 255 21.22 29.67 7.65
C LEU A 255 21.30 28.15 7.46
N LEU A 256 20.56 27.58 6.51
CA LEU A 256 20.63 26.15 6.21
C LEU A 256 22.05 25.73 5.84
N LEU A 257 22.76 26.54 5.04
CA LEU A 257 24.17 26.29 4.70
C LEU A 257 25.07 26.30 5.96
N ALA A 258 24.87 27.28 6.86
CA ALA A 258 25.61 27.36 8.13
C ALA A 258 25.34 26.14 9.02
N ILE A 259 24.09 25.68 9.09
CA ILE A 259 23.70 24.49 9.85
C ILE A 259 24.33 23.23 9.23
N VAL A 260 24.32 23.08 7.90
CA VAL A 260 25.00 21.96 7.23
C VAL A 260 26.48 21.94 7.57
N CYS A 261 27.17 23.08 7.49
CA CYS A 261 28.57 23.21 7.89
C CYS A 261 28.80 22.81 9.35
N LEU A 262 27.93 23.25 10.27
CA LEU A 262 27.99 22.89 11.69
C LEU A 262 27.79 21.38 11.90
N ILE A 263 26.77 20.77 11.27
CA ILE A 263 26.48 19.34 11.38
C ILE A 263 27.65 18.53 10.83
N VAL A 264 28.21 18.91 9.68
CA VAL A 264 29.38 18.25 9.09
C VAL A 264 30.57 18.34 10.05
N PHE A 265 30.86 19.53 10.57
CA PHE A 265 31.96 19.75 11.52
C PHE A 265 31.79 18.88 12.78
N LEU A 266 30.61 18.91 13.40
CA LEU A 266 30.32 18.12 14.60
C LEU A 266 30.41 16.62 14.29
N THR A 267 29.86 16.17 13.17
CA THR A 267 29.89 14.76 12.79
C THR A 267 31.33 14.31 12.59
N VAL A 268 32.14 15.02 11.79
CA VAL A 268 33.56 14.67 11.57
C VAL A 268 34.36 14.68 12.88
N LYS A 269 34.10 15.64 13.77
CA LYS A 269 34.81 15.74 15.07
C LYS A 269 34.45 14.62 16.04
N TYR A 270 33.20 14.18 16.07
CA TYR A 270 32.70 13.22 17.07
C TYR A 270 32.57 11.79 16.54
N ILE A 271 32.63 11.55 15.23
CA ILE A 271 32.49 10.21 14.65
C ILE A 271 33.63 9.27 15.03
N SER A 272 34.84 9.79 15.23
CA SER A 272 35.99 9.02 15.74
C SER A 272 35.78 8.57 17.18
N ARG A 273 35.02 9.33 18.00
CA ARG A 273 34.65 8.93 19.36
C ARG A 273 33.60 7.81 19.41
N LEU A 274 32.93 7.53 18.28
CA LEU A 274 32.04 6.38 18.13
C LEU A 274 32.82 5.09 17.78
N GLU A 275 34.14 5.15 17.60
CA GLU A 275 35.03 3.98 17.44
C GLU A 275 35.32 3.32 18.80
N LEU A 276 34.27 2.76 19.42
CA LEU A 276 34.43 1.93 20.61
C LEU A 276 34.79 0.49 20.21
N SER A 277 36.09 0.18 20.31
CA SER A 277 36.77 -1.14 20.39
C SER A 277 36.25 -2.27 19.48
N GLU A 278 37.11 -2.67 18.53
CA GLU A 278 36.97 -3.80 17.59
C GLU A 278 37.00 -5.21 18.24
N LYS A 279 36.43 -5.39 19.44
CA LYS A 279 36.08 -6.76 19.86
C LYS A 279 34.77 -7.15 19.17
N GLU A 280 34.74 -8.35 18.60
CA GLU A 280 33.73 -8.95 17.70
C GLU A 280 32.24 -8.88 18.12
N SER A 281 31.89 -8.24 19.24
CA SER A 281 30.52 -7.91 19.64
C SER A 281 30.34 -6.38 19.61
N GLU A 282 29.53 -5.76 18.77
CA GLU A 282 28.14 -6.09 18.51
C GLU A 282 27.74 -5.52 17.13
N THR A 283 27.18 -6.36 16.26
CA THR A 283 26.63 -5.99 14.95
C THR A 283 25.69 -4.77 15.00
N TRP A 284 24.96 -4.55 16.10
CA TRP A 284 24.09 -3.38 16.24
C TRP A 284 24.85 -2.05 16.26
N LYS A 285 26.07 -1.98 16.81
CA LYS A 285 26.86 -0.73 16.84
C LYS A 285 27.27 -0.31 15.44
N ARG A 286 27.63 -1.29 14.59
CA ARG A 286 27.93 -1.07 13.17
C ARG A 286 26.69 -0.60 12.42
N VAL A 287 25.55 -1.25 12.64
CA VAL A 287 24.27 -0.84 12.04
C VAL A 287 23.90 0.58 12.50
N PHE A 288 23.97 0.87 13.80
CA PHE A 288 23.68 2.19 14.36
C PHE A 288 24.57 3.28 13.76
N LYS A 289 25.90 3.10 13.75
CA LYS A 289 26.83 4.05 13.12
C LYS A 289 26.46 4.29 11.65
N SER A 290 26.19 3.21 10.91
CA SER A 290 25.80 3.29 9.50
C SER A 290 24.45 4.00 9.30
N SER A 291 23.48 3.76 10.18
CA SER A 291 22.14 4.38 10.13
C SER A 291 22.19 5.86 10.49
N VAL A 292 22.93 6.25 11.53
CA VAL A 292 23.12 7.65 11.91
C VAL A 292 23.82 8.41 10.78
N LEU A 293 24.92 7.85 10.26
CA LEU A 293 25.61 8.43 9.10
C LEU A 293 24.66 8.62 7.91
N PHE A 294 23.86 7.59 7.58
CA PHE A 294 22.90 7.68 6.48
C PHE A 294 21.86 8.78 6.72
N VAL A 295 21.22 8.83 7.90
CA VAL A 295 20.20 9.84 8.21
C VAL A 295 20.79 11.25 8.20
N VAL A 296 21.95 11.46 8.83
CA VAL A 296 22.61 12.77 8.81
C VAL A 296 23.01 13.16 7.39
N THR A 297 23.52 12.22 6.58
CA THR A 297 23.81 12.48 5.17
C THR A 297 22.55 12.89 4.41
N VAL A 298 21.43 12.14 4.54
CA VAL A 298 20.17 12.47 3.85
C VAL A 298 19.64 13.84 4.29
N VAL A 299 19.61 14.11 5.59
CA VAL A 299 19.19 15.41 6.16
C VAL A 299 20.07 16.54 5.62
N CYS A 300 21.39 16.44 5.72
CA CYS A 300 22.30 17.45 5.19
C CYS A 300 22.17 17.59 3.67
N THR A 301 21.93 16.50 2.93
CA THR A 301 21.71 16.55 1.49
C THR A 301 20.46 17.35 1.15
N VAL A 302 19.32 17.10 1.83
CA VAL A 302 18.08 17.87 1.65
C VAL A 302 18.28 19.33 2.02
N MET A 303 18.89 19.63 3.18
CA MET A 303 19.17 21.00 3.60
C MET A 303 20.05 21.74 2.59
N LEU A 304 21.10 21.09 2.09
CA LEU A 304 22.01 21.69 1.13
C LEU A 304 21.33 21.90 -0.23
N ILE A 305 20.44 20.99 -0.65
CA ILE A 305 19.62 21.18 -1.85
C ILE A 305 18.71 22.41 -1.67
N SER A 306 17.98 22.50 -0.56
CA SER A 306 17.11 23.66 -0.27
C SER A 306 17.89 24.97 -0.17
N ALA A 307 19.04 24.96 0.52
CA ALA A 307 19.94 26.11 0.61
C ALA A 307 20.44 26.54 -0.78
N PHE A 308 20.85 25.57 -1.59
CA PHE A 308 21.35 25.85 -2.93
C PHE A 308 20.25 26.42 -3.83
N PHE A 309 19.07 25.82 -3.87
CA PHE A 309 17.93 26.34 -4.64
C PHE A 309 17.54 27.75 -4.19
N GLY A 310 17.46 28.00 -2.88
CA GLY A 310 17.12 29.32 -2.37
C GLY A 310 18.17 30.39 -2.71
N ILE A 311 19.47 30.09 -2.60
CA ILE A 311 20.53 31.02 -3.01
C ILE A 311 20.49 31.24 -4.53
N MET A 312 20.30 30.17 -5.31
CA MET A 312 20.21 30.28 -6.76
C MET A 312 18.99 31.07 -7.19
N PHE A 313 17.85 30.95 -6.49
CA PHE A 313 16.65 31.77 -6.73
C PHE A 313 16.88 33.27 -6.44
N LEU A 314 17.70 33.60 -5.44
CA LEU A 314 18.04 34.98 -5.12
C LEU A 314 19.01 35.60 -6.14
N ILE A 315 19.91 34.79 -6.71
CA ILE A 315 20.93 35.25 -7.68
C ILE A 315 20.39 35.22 -9.11
N PHE A 316 19.70 34.15 -9.46
CA PHE A 316 19.15 33.84 -10.77
C PHE A 316 17.63 33.72 -10.66
N ARG A 317 16.90 34.28 -11.63
CA ARG A 317 15.46 34.04 -11.73
C ARG A 317 15.19 32.52 -11.88
N TRP A 318 14.00 32.09 -11.47
CA TRP A 318 13.64 30.67 -11.36
C TRP A 318 13.69 29.89 -12.69
N ASP A 319 13.74 30.59 -13.81
CA ASP A 319 13.76 30.07 -15.18
C ASP A 319 15.16 29.70 -15.70
N ASN A 320 16.24 29.94 -14.94
CA ASN A 320 17.60 29.69 -15.41
C ASN A 320 18.16 28.31 -14.98
N GLU A 321 17.69 27.27 -15.65
CA GLU A 321 18.07 25.87 -15.38
C GLU A 321 19.56 25.60 -15.68
N LEU A 322 20.12 26.19 -16.74
CA LEU A 322 21.53 26.04 -17.08
C LEU A 322 22.44 26.57 -15.96
N ALA A 323 22.10 27.72 -15.37
CA ALA A 323 22.84 28.27 -14.24
C ALA A 323 22.78 27.33 -13.02
N LEU A 324 21.63 26.69 -12.75
CA LEU A 324 21.50 25.67 -11.70
C LEU A 324 22.40 24.46 -11.97
N MET A 325 22.41 23.97 -13.22
CA MET A 325 23.24 22.83 -13.62
C MET A 325 24.73 23.12 -13.47
N PHE A 326 25.24 24.20 -14.07
CA PHE A 326 26.67 24.54 -14.02
C PHE A 326 27.12 24.84 -12.59
N SER A 327 26.31 25.57 -11.82
CA SER A 327 26.58 25.83 -10.41
C SER A 327 26.64 24.53 -9.61
N SER A 328 25.76 23.55 -9.86
CA SER A 328 25.78 22.26 -9.15
C SER A 328 27.05 21.45 -9.44
N ILE A 329 27.54 21.50 -10.69
CA ILE A 329 28.78 20.82 -11.09
C ILE A 329 29.98 21.50 -10.42
N LEU A 330 30.08 22.83 -10.53
CA LEU A 330 31.23 23.59 -10.09
C LEU A 330 31.34 23.70 -8.57
N LEU A 331 30.21 23.92 -7.89
CA LEU A 331 30.19 24.22 -6.44
C LEU A 331 29.96 22.99 -5.57
N LEU A 332 29.39 21.91 -6.12
CA LEU A 332 29.06 20.71 -5.33
C LEU A 332 29.79 19.46 -5.84
N LEU A 333 29.63 19.09 -7.12
CA LEU A 333 30.18 17.83 -7.63
C LEU A 333 31.71 17.83 -7.67
N LEU A 334 32.35 18.83 -8.29
CA LEU A 334 33.81 18.90 -8.38
C LEU A 334 34.47 19.01 -6.99
N PRO A 335 34.02 19.87 -6.06
CA PRO A 335 34.53 19.88 -4.69
C PRO A 335 34.26 18.57 -3.96
N GLY A 336 33.11 17.94 -4.18
CA GLY A 336 32.78 16.64 -3.60
C GLY A 336 33.74 15.54 -4.04
N ILE A 337 34.17 15.53 -5.31
CA ILE A 337 35.21 14.62 -5.82
C ILE A 337 36.56 14.94 -5.18
N ALA A 338 36.98 16.21 -5.19
CA ALA A 338 38.28 16.64 -4.68
C ALA A 338 38.45 16.36 -3.17
N LEU A 339 37.37 16.50 -2.39
CA LEU A 339 37.38 16.28 -0.94
C LEU A 339 37.25 14.81 -0.55
N LYS A 340 37.15 13.88 -1.49
CA LYS A 340 36.81 12.49 -1.19
C LYS A 340 37.79 11.82 -0.23
N ASP A 341 39.07 11.99 -0.48
CA ASP A 341 40.14 11.36 0.29
C ASP A 341 40.47 12.12 1.57
N HIS A 342 40.06 13.40 1.67
CA HIS A 342 40.28 14.24 2.85
C HIS A 342 39.12 14.17 3.84
N ILE A 343 37.88 14.32 3.37
CA ILE A 343 36.66 14.39 4.19
C ILE A 343 35.52 13.62 3.50
N SER A 344 35.59 12.28 3.54
CA SER A 344 34.61 11.43 2.83
C SER A 344 33.15 11.68 3.24
N PHE A 345 32.89 12.18 4.46
CA PHE A 345 31.51 12.47 4.90
C PHE A 345 30.92 13.68 4.16
N LEU A 346 31.65 14.80 4.13
CA LEU A 346 31.28 16.01 3.39
C LEU A 346 31.22 15.73 1.89
N SER A 347 32.20 14.99 1.36
CA SER A 347 32.22 14.54 -0.04
C SER A 347 30.91 13.84 -0.41
N ASN A 348 30.43 12.88 0.39
CA ASN A 348 29.17 12.21 0.06
C ASN A 348 27.97 13.17 0.05
N ILE A 349 27.90 14.15 0.97
CA ILE A 349 26.80 15.14 0.99
C ILE A 349 26.85 16.00 -0.28
N LEU A 350 28.01 16.55 -0.62
CA LEU A 350 28.21 17.39 -1.81
C LEU A 350 27.88 16.62 -3.09
N LEU A 351 28.38 15.38 -3.20
CA LEU A 351 28.13 14.54 -4.38
C LEU A 351 26.64 14.22 -4.54
N LEU A 352 25.96 13.85 -3.46
CA LEU A 352 24.53 13.53 -3.51
C LEU A 352 23.66 14.75 -3.77
N SER A 353 23.94 15.89 -3.13
CA SER A 353 23.22 17.14 -3.37
C SER A 353 23.43 17.63 -4.80
N GLY A 354 24.69 17.63 -5.27
CA GLY A 354 25.04 18.00 -6.63
C GLY A 354 24.32 17.13 -7.67
N LEU A 355 24.32 15.81 -7.49
CA LEU A 355 23.59 14.89 -8.38
C LEU A 355 22.08 15.10 -8.34
N SER A 356 21.51 15.38 -7.17
CA SER A 356 20.06 15.60 -7.01
C SER A 356 19.62 16.90 -7.70
N ILE A 357 20.38 17.98 -7.53
CA ILE A 357 20.12 19.27 -8.19
C ILE A 357 20.30 19.12 -9.70
N LEU A 358 21.38 18.47 -10.13
CA LEU A 358 21.64 18.24 -11.55
C LEU A 358 20.51 17.44 -12.19
N LEU A 359 20.04 16.37 -11.54
CA LEU A 359 18.88 15.60 -12.00
C LEU A 359 17.61 16.47 -12.08
N SER A 360 17.34 17.25 -11.05
CA SER A 360 16.15 18.11 -10.97
C SER A 360 16.15 19.20 -12.04
N ALA A 361 17.30 19.84 -12.29
CA ALA A 361 17.45 20.87 -13.30
C ALA A 361 17.33 20.30 -14.72
N ASN A 362 17.89 19.11 -14.98
CA ASN A 362 17.65 18.41 -16.24
C ASN A 362 16.17 18.07 -16.44
N LEU A 363 15.47 17.65 -15.37
CA LEU A 363 14.07 17.30 -15.44
C LEU A 363 13.19 18.52 -15.75
N ALA A 364 13.43 19.65 -15.10
CA ALA A 364 12.73 20.92 -15.37
C ALA A 364 12.96 21.38 -16.84
N ASP A 365 14.21 21.33 -17.31
CA ASP A 365 14.56 21.73 -18.69
C ASP A 365 13.90 20.86 -19.75
N VAL A 366 13.89 19.55 -19.52
CA VAL A 366 13.24 18.57 -20.40
C VAL A 366 11.76 18.91 -20.59
N PHE A 367 11.03 19.18 -19.51
CA PHE A 367 9.59 19.47 -19.59
C PHE A 367 9.26 20.85 -20.14
N THR A 368 10.17 21.83 -20.04
CA THR A 368 9.87 23.23 -20.33
C THR A 368 10.27 23.66 -21.75
N TYR A 369 11.44 23.25 -22.23
CA TYR A 369 12.06 23.85 -23.43
C TYR A 369 12.42 22.86 -24.54
N GLY A 370 12.15 21.56 -24.36
CA GLY A 370 12.55 20.52 -25.32
C GLY A 370 14.07 20.49 -25.54
N ILE A 371 14.52 20.15 -26.75
CA ILE A 371 15.94 19.89 -27.03
C ILE A 371 16.71 21.13 -27.46
N ARG A 372 17.62 21.57 -26.59
CA ARG A 372 18.67 22.55 -26.89
C ARG A 372 20.03 21.84 -26.94
N PRO A 373 20.92 22.13 -27.92
CA PRO A 373 22.25 21.50 -28.00
C PRO A 373 23.07 21.61 -26.70
N GLU A 374 22.92 22.73 -25.99
CA GLU A 374 23.58 23.00 -24.72
C GLU A 374 23.18 21.97 -23.64
N THR A 375 21.89 21.60 -23.60
CA THR A 375 21.34 20.67 -22.60
C THR A 375 21.83 19.24 -22.84
N MET A 376 22.06 18.83 -24.09
CA MET A 376 22.69 17.54 -24.44
C MET A 376 24.10 17.41 -23.89
N VAL A 377 24.89 18.47 -24.02
CA VAL A 377 26.26 18.50 -23.48
C VAL A 377 26.23 18.34 -21.97
N VAL A 378 25.34 19.05 -21.28
CA VAL A 378 25.21 18.95 -19.83
C VAL A 378 24.75 17.56 -19.40
N LEU A 379 23.83 16.93 -20.13
CA LEU A 379 23.35 15.60 -19.82
C LEU A 379 24.46 14.54 -19.99
N VAL A 380 25.27 14.63 -21.03
CA VAL A 380 26.46 13.78 -21.21
C VAL A 380 27.48 13.97 -20.09
N ILE A 381 27.72 15.23 -19.68
CA ILE A 381 28.59 15.52 -18.52
C ILE A 381 28.01 14.89 -17.25
N SER A 382 26.69 15.02 -17.04
CA SER A 382 25.97 14.44 -15.90
C SER A 382 26.16 12.93 -15.83
N PHE A 383 25.99 12.23 -16.97
CA PHE A 383 26.20 10.79 -17.08
C PHE A 383 27.64 10.38 -16.75
N CYS A 384 28.65 11.12 -17.25
CA CYS A 384 30.06 10.87 -16.95
C CYS A 384 30.36 11.05 -15.45
N VAL A 385 29.86 12.12 -14.84
CA VAL A 385 30.10 12.43 -13.42
C VAL A 385 29.49 11.36 -12.52
N ILE A 386 28.30 10.84 -12.85
CA ILE A 386 27.64 9.77 -12.10
C ILE A 386 28.52 8.52 -11.97
N GLY A 387 29.15 8.08 -13.06
CA GLY A 387 30.04 6.92 -13.04
C GLY A 387 31.21 7.10 -12.07
N VAL A 388 31.77 8.32 -12.02
CA VAL A 388 32.81 8.69 -11.06
C VAL A 388 32.25 8.67 -9.64
N VAL A 389 31.11 9.31 -9.38
CA VAL A 389 30.49 9.38 -8.04
C VAL A 389 30.21 7.98 -7.48
N LEU A 390 29.62 7.09 -8.28
CA LEU A 390 29.30 5.72 -7.86
C LEU A 390 30.55 4.93 -7.46
N LYS A 391 31.69 5.16 -8.14
CA LYS A 391 32.97 4.54 -7.80
C LYS A 391 33.53 5.04 -6.47
N LEU A 392 33.24 6.28 -6.08
CA LEU A 392 33.75 6.90 -4.85
C LEU A 392 32.95 6.47 -3.60
N ILE A 393 31.66 6.14 -3.73
CA ILE A 393 30.81 5.86 -2.57
C ILE A 393 31.04 4.43 -2.03
N LYS A 394 31.50 4.33 -0.78
CA LYS A 394 31.76 3.04 -0.10
C LYS A 394 30.60 2.56 0.78
N ASN A 395 29.78 3.48 1.30
CA ASN A 395 28.67 3.14 2.20
C ASN A 395 27.49 2.56 1.39
N PRO A 396 26.99 1.35 1.71
CA PRO A 396 25.90 0.71 0.97
C PRO A 396 24.61 1.51 0.85
N TRP A 397 24.20 2.22 1.92
CA TRP A 397 22.94 2.96 1.95
C TRP A 397 23.03 4.24 1.12
N ILE A 398 24.12 4.98 1.29
CA ILE A 398 24.44 6.19 0.50
C ILE A 398 24.62 5.80 -0.98
N GLY A 399 25.29 4.68 -1.24
CA GLY A 399 25.50 4.17 -2.59
C GLY A 399 24.20 3.79 -3.29
N SER A 400 23.25 3.20 -2.56
CA SER A 400 21.93 2.87 -3.12
C SER A 400 21.17 4.12 -3.53
N TYR A 401 21.20 5.19 -2.72
CA TYR A 401 20.61 6.48 -3.08
C TYR A 401 21.31 7.11 -4.30
N ALA A 402 22.64 7.08 -4.37
CA ALA A 402 23.37 7.55 -5.55
C ALA A 402 23.03 6.73 -6.82
N TYR A 403 22.82 5.42 -6.68
CA TYR A 403 22.44 4.53 -7.79
C TYR A 403 21.03 4.82 -8.31
N LEU A 404 20.10 5.20 -7.43
CA LEU A 404 18.78 5.71 -7.82
C LEU A 404 18.92 6.96 -8.70
N LEU A 405 19.67 7.97 -8.23
CA LEU A 405 19.90 9.21 -8.97
C LEU A 405 20.58 8.94 -10.31
N ALA A 406 21.53 8.00 -10.34
CA ALA A 406 22.21 7.56 -11.55
C ALA A 406 21.23 7.05 -12.61
N ASN A 407 20.32 6.15 -12.23
CA ASN A 407 19.31 5.63 -13.15
C ASN A 407 18.31 6.71 -13.60
N GLY A 408 17.99 7.67 -12.72
CA GLY A 408 17.18 8.84 -13.08
C GLY A 408 17.80 9.67 -14.21
N VAL A 409 19.11 9.95 -14.13
CA VAL A 409 19.79 10.71 -15.20
C VAL A 409 19.89 9.90 -16.49
N VAL A 410 20.13 8.59 -16.41
CA VAL A 410 20.09 7.71 -17.60
C VAL A 410 18.71 7.75 -18.25
N LEU A 411 17.65 7.70 -17.46
CA LEU A 411 16.29 7.78 -17.98
C LEU A 411 16.02 9.10 -18.70
N LEU A 412 16.44 10.23 -18.11
CA LEU A 412 16.33 11.55 -18.76
C LEU A 412 17.17 11.65 -20.04
N PHE A 413 18.37 11.07 -20.05
CA PHE A 413 19.21 11.04 -21.26
C PHE A 413 18.50 10.35 -22.40
N LEU A 414 17.99 9.15 -22.12
CA LEU A 414 17.34 8.31 -23.11
C LEU A 414 16.02 8.93 -23.59
N PHE A 415 15.24 9.52 -22.68
CA PHE A 415 14.03 10.30 -23.00
C PHE A 415 14.35 11.36 -24.05
N LYS A 416 15.39 12.16 -23.82
CA LYS A 416 15.70 13.30 -24.67
C LYS A 416 16.33 12.91 -26.01
N LEU A 417 17.15 11.84 -26.03
CA LEU A 417 17.64 11.26 -27.28
C LEU A 417 16.50 10.78 -28.17
N GLU A 418 15.47 10.19 -27.59
CA GLU A 418 14.33 9.68 -28.32
C GLU A 418 13.47 10.81 -28.89
N GLU A 419 13.05 11.77 -28.04
CA GLU A 419 12.26 12.94 -28.42
C GLU A 419 12.90 13.72 -29.59
N SER A 420 14.24 13.75 -29.63
CA SER A 420 15.01 14.48 -30.66
C SER A 420 15.08 13.81 -32.02
N TYR A 421 15.22 12.49 -32.04
CA TYR A 421 15.76 11.79 -33.21
C TYR A 421 14.83 10.70 -33.75
N PHE A 422 13.97 10.15 -32.90
CA PHE A 422 13.21 8.96 -33.26
C PHE A 422 11.70 9.24 -33.38
N SER A 423 11.17 10.29 -32.73
CA SER A 423 9.77 10.72 -32.83
C SER A 423 8.79 9.54 -32.80
N ILE A 424 9.02 8.59 -31.89
CA ILE A 424 8.22 7.38 -31.79
C ILE A 424 7.02 7.68 -30.90
N ASP A 425 5.82 7.44 -31.43
CA ASP A 425 4.62 7.34 -30.61
C ASP A 425 4.83 6.14 -29.66
N GLU A 426 5.06 6.39 -28.36
CA GLU A 426 5.36 5.43 -27.27
C GLU A 426 6.85 5.03 -27.07
N TYR A 427 7.65 5.96 -26.52
CA TYR A 427 9.07 5.73 -26.20
C TYR A 427 9.36 5.05 -24.86
N GLU A 428 8.40 5.08 -23.93
CA GLU A 428 8.54 4.60 -22.56
C GLU A 428 9.05 3.14 -22.50
N PRO A 429 8.56 2.21 -23.34
CA PRO A 429 9.06 0.83 -23.34
C PRO A 429 10.53 0.74 -23.74
N LEU A 430 10.98 1.57 -24.69
CA LEU A 430 12.36 1.56 -25.15
C LEU A 430 13.31 2.01 -24.03
N LEU A 431 12.92 3.05 -23.27
CA LEU A 431 13.66 3.51 -22.10
C LEU A 431 13.80 2.38 -21.06
N LEU A 432 12.70 1.68 -20.77
CA LEU A 432 12.70 0.57 -19.83
C LEU A 432 13.57 -0.58 -20.32
N ILE A 433 13.53 -0.92 -21.62
CA ILE A 433 14.37 -1.99 -22.20
C ILE A 433 15.86 -1.68 -22.00
N VAL A 434 16.28 -0.44 -22.22
CA VAL A 434 17.67 -0.02 -22.00
C VAL A 434 18.05 -0.17 -20.51
N LEU A 435 17.16 0.21 -19.59
CA LEU A 435 17.38 0.01 -18.14
C LEU A 435 17.49 -1.48 -17.78
N VAL A 436 16.64 -2.34 -18.34
CA VAL A 436 16.69 -3.80 -18.12
C VAL A 436 18.06 -4.35 -18.52
N PHE A 437 18.51 -4.07 -19.74
CA PHE A 437 19.74 -4.64 -20.28
C PHE A 437 20.99 -4.04 -19.64
N SER A 438 21.06 -2.72 -19.47
CA SER A 438 22.22 -2.05 -18.88
C SER A 438 22.45 -2.50 -17.43
N ASN A 439 21.41 -2.45 -16.59
CA ASN A 439 21.50 -2.91 -15.21
C ASN A 439 21.65 -4.43 -15.11
N GLY A 440 21.03 -5.19 -16.02
CA GLY A 440 21.17 -6.65 -16.09
C GLY A 440 22.62 -7.08 -16.39
N LEU A 441 23.28 -6.39 -17.32
CA LEU A 441 24.69 -6.61 -17.64
C LEU A 441 25.58 -6.28 -16.44
N ILE A 442 25.34 -5.15 -15.77
CA ILE A 442 26.04 -4.77 -14.53
C ILE A 442 25.84 -5.84 -13.45
N HIS A 443 24.65 -6.43 -13.35
CA HIS A 443 24.37 -7.48 -12.40
C HIS A 443 25.12 -8.79 -12.70
N ILE A 444 25.21 -9.16 -13.98
CA ILE A 444 25.88 -10.41 -14.40
C ILE A 444 27.39 -10.30 -14.24
N LEU A 445 27.97 -9.14 -14.59
CA LEU A 445 29.41 -8.89 -14.54
C LEU A 445 29.90 -8.47 -13.14
N GLY A 446 29.03 -7.91 -12.32
CA GLY A 446 29.36 -7.36 -11.01
C GLY A 446 29.49 -8.42 -9.90
N ARG A 447 30.34 -8.14 -8.91
CA ARG A 447 30.47 -8.97 -7.70
C ARG A 447 29.31 -8.72 -6.73
N ASP A 448 28.92 -9.75 -5.97
CA ASP A 448 27.89 -9.64 -4.93
C ASP A 448 28.23 -8.51 -3.93
N GLY A 449 27.34 -7.53 -3.83
CA GLY A 449 27.55 -6.31 -3.05
C GLY A 449 26.35 -5.37 -3.16
N TRP A 450 26.43 -4.18 -2.55
CA TRP A 450 25.33 -3.19 -2.60
C TRP A 450 25.07 -2.73 -4.05
N PHE A 451 26.13 -2.52 -4.82
CA PHE A 451 26.05 -2.10 -6.22
C PHE A 451 25.32 -3.14 -7.09
N ASN A 452 25.74 -4.41 -6.98
CA ASN A 452 25.12 -5.52 -7.71
C ASN A 452 23.66 -5.79 -7.31
N ARG A 453 23.30 -5.57 -6.04
CA ARG A 453 21.91 -5.70 -5.56
C ARG A 453 21.01 -4.60 -6.13
N ASN A 454 21.49 -3.36 -6.20
CA ASN A 454 20.75 -2.29 -6.85
C ASN A 454 20.62 -2.56 -8.35
N ALA A 455 21.69 -2.93 -9.04
CA ALA A 455 21.63 -3.32 -10.46
C ALA A 455 20.59 -4.41 -10.73
N LEU A 456 20.44 -5.40 -9.84
CA LEU A 456 19.36 -6.38 -9.98
C LEU A 456 17.97 -5.73 -9.93
N VAL A 457 17.71 -4.88 -8.92
CA VAL A 457 16.41 -4.24 -8.73
C VAL A 457 16.07 -3.33 -9.91
N TYR A 458 17.01 -2.48 -10.33
CA TYR A 458 16.85 -1.58 -11.47
C TYR A 458 16.88 -2.29 -12.84
N SER A 459 17.13 -3.60 -12.88
CA SER A 459 16.93 -4.43 -14.08
C SER A 459 15.56 -5.10 -14.06
N VAL A 460 15.19 -5.75 -12.95
CA VAL A 460 13.99 -6.61 -12.91
C VAL A 460 12.71 -5.82 -12.66
N VAL A 461 12.76 -4.67 -11.96
CA VAL A 461 11.57 -3.81 -11.77
C VAL A 461 11.13 -3.17 -13.11
N PRO A 462 12.02 -2.56 -13.92
CA PRO A 462 11.65 -2.15 -15.27
C PRO A 462 11.17 -3.29 -16.16
N LEU A 463 11.76 -4.50 -16.02
CA LEU A 463 11.27 -5.67 -16.75
C LEU A 463 9.86 -6.07 -16.35
N PHE A 464 9.50 -5.94 -15.06
CA PHE A 464 8.14 -6.15 -14.59
C PHE A 464 7.18 -5.12 -15.21
N ILE A 465 7.55 -3.84 -15.19
CA ILE A 465 6.74 -2.76 -15.79
C ILE A 465 6.55 -3.01 -17.29
N LEU A 466 7.58 -3.46 -18.00
CA LEU A 466 7.50 -3.84 -19.42
C LEU A 466 6.49 -4.96 -19.71
N THR A 467 6.10 -5.77 -18.72
CA THR A 467 5.07 -6.81 -18.92
C THR A 467 3.65 -6.26 -19.12
N PHE A 468 3.49 -4.94 -18.99
CA PHE A 468 2.23 -4.19 -19.15
C PHE A 468 2.10 -3.57 -20.54
N PHE A 469 3.18 -3.56 -21.34
CA PHE A 469 3.23 -2.89 -22.64
C PHE A 469 3.07 -3.87 -23.81
N PHE A 470 2.83 -3.32 -25.00
CA PHE A 470 2.74 -4.03 -26.27
C PHE A 470 1.57 -5.02 -26.38
N GLU A 471 0.44 -4.73 -25.72
CA GLU A 471 -0.76 -5.55 -25.81
C GLU A 471 -1.14 -5.83 -27.27
N GLY A 472 -1.53 -7.07 -27.56
CA GLY A 472 -1.82 -7.52 -28.93
C GLY A 472 -0.59 -7.85 -29.80
N GLN A 473 0.63 -7.54 -29.37
CA GLN A 473 1.86 -7.82 -30.13
C GLN A 473 2.60 -9.07 -29.63
N TRP A 474 3.46 -9.68 -30.46
CA TRP A 474 4.27 -10.84 -30.08
C TRP A 474 5.25 -10.52 -28.92
N LEU A 475 5.71 -9.28 -28.85
CA LEU A 475 6.69 -8.81 -27.85
C LEU A 475 6.11 -8.88 -26.43
N TYR A 476 4.83 -8.58 -26.26
CA TYR A 476 4.12 -8.73 -24.99
C TYR A 476 4.26 -10.17 -24.45
N TRP A 477 4.05 -11.18 -25.30
CA TRP A 477 4.13 -12.59 -24.90
C TRP A 477 5.55 -13.00 -24.54
N LEU A 478 6.54 -12.50 -25.28
CA LEU A 478 7.95 -12.73 -25.00
C LEU A 478 8.33 -12.15 -23.62
N LEU A 479 8.05 -10.87 -23.38
CA LEU A 479 8.44 -10.15 -22.16
C LEU A 479 7.81 -10.80 -20.92
N ASN A 480 6.52 -11.14 -21.00
CA ASN A 480 5.82 -11.87 -19.94
C ASN A 480 6.45 -13.23 -19.64
N SER A 481 6.79 -13.99 -20.68
CA SER A 481 7.42 -15.31 -20.54
C SER A 481 8.82 -15.20 -19.93
N VAL A 482 9.64 -14.26 -20.43
CA VAL A 482 11.00 -14.00 -19.93
C VAL A 482 10.94 -13.61 -18.45
N PHE A 483 10.04 -12.69 -18.08
CA PHE A 483 9.88 -12.26 -16.69
C PHE A 483 9.46 -13.40 -15.77
N LEU A 484 8.49 -14.23 -16.18
CA LEU A 484 8.04 -15.38 -15.39
C LEU A 484 9.15 -16.43 -15.24
N ILE A 485 9.91 -16.71 -16.29
CA ILE A 485 11.05 -17.63 -16.25
C ILE A 485 12.14 -17.09 -15.30
N LEU A 486 12.48 -15.82 -15.41
CA LEU A 486 13.53 -15.18 -14.60
C LEU A 486 13.16 -15.14 -13.12
N SER A 487 11.94 -14.70 -12.78
CA SER A 487 11.44 -14.68 -11.40
C SER A 487 11.39 -16.10 -10.79
N THR A 488 10.94 -17.09 -11.57
CA THR A 488 10.95 -18.51 -11.16
C THR A 488 12.39 -19.03 -10.96
N ALA A 489 13.33 -18.63 -11.81
CA ALA A 489 14.73 -18.98 -11.67
C ALA A 489 15.34 -18.38 -10.39
N PHE A 490 15.03 -17.14 -10.00
CA PHE A 490 15.48 -16.56 -8.72
C PHE A 490 15.06 -17.38 -7.50
N ILE A 491 13.92 -18.07 -7.60
CA ILE A 491 13.37 -18.88 -6.50
C ILE A 491 14.01 -20.28 -6.45
N PHE A 492 14.18 -20.94 -7.61
CA PHE A 492 14.52 -22.36 -7.67
C PHE A 492 15.97 -22.67 -8.09
N TYR A 493 16.67 -21.74 -8.74
CA TYR A 493 18.04 -21.94 -9.18
C TYR A 493 19.00 -21.89 -7.99
N LYS A 494 19.76 -22.99 -7.78
CA LYS A 494 20.55 -23.22 -6.57
C LYS A 494 21.56 -22.10 -6.25
N PRO A 495 22.35 -21.59 -7.22
CA PRO A 495 23.26 -20.46 -6.99
C PRO A 495 22.58 -19.15 -6.56
N TRP A 496 21.33 -18.95 -6.95
CA TRP A 496 20.60 -17.71 -6.64
C TRP A 496 19.87 -17.81 -5.30
N GLN A 497 19.40 -19.01 -4.95
CA GLN A 497 18.75 -19.28 -3.67
C GLN A 497 19.68 -19.09 -2.46
N SER A 498 20.99 -19.33 -2.60
CA SER A 498 21.95 -19.07 -1.51
C SER A 498 22.01 -17.58 -1.13
N ASN A 499 21.60 -16.69 -2.04
CA ASN A 499 21.51 -15.27 -1.77
C ASN A 499 20.08 -14.92 -1.33
N ALA A 500 19.90 -14.65 -0.04
CA ALA A 500 18.59 -14.32 0.53
C ALA A 500 17.92 -13.13 -0.17
N PHE A 501 18.69 -12.14 -0.63
CA PHE A 501 18.16 -10.97 -1.32
C PHE A 501 17.50 -11.35 -2.65
N ARG A 502 18.20 -12.10 -3.51
CA ARG A 502 17.67 -12.55 -4.81
C ARG A 502 16.41 -13.40 -4.65
N TYR A 503 16.42 -14.31 -3.68
CA TYR A 503 15.26 -15.15 -3.36
C TYR A 503 14.02 -14.32 -2.98
N TRP A 504 14.18 -13.30 -2.14
CA TRP A 504 13.05 -12.45 -1.74
C TRP A 504 12.57 -11.54 -2.88
N VAL A 505 13.48 -10.96 -3.66
CA VAL A 505 13.13 -10.20 -4.88
C VAL A 505 12.32 -11.07 -5.84
N GLY A 506 12.77 -12.29 -6.09
CA GLY A 506 12.07 -13.25 -6.95
C GLY A 506 10.66 -13.57 -6.43
N ILE A 507 10.50 -13.85 -5.14
CA ILE A 507 9.18 -14.12 -4.55
C ILE A 507 8.25 -12.91 -4.65
N THR A 508 8.72 -11.72 -4.28
CA THR A 508 7.90 -10.50 -4.30
C THR A 508 7.40 -10.23 -5.72
N LEU A 509 8.28 -10.28 -6.70
CA LEU A 509 7.95 -10.00 -8.10
C LEU A 509 7.08 -11.09 -8.72
N TRP A 510 7.27 -12.36 -8.34
CA TRP A 510 6.42 -13.45 -8.82
C TRP A 510 4.97 -13.31 -8.32
N TYR A 511 4.77 -12.89 -7.06
CA TYR A 511 3.42 -12.61 -6.56
C TYR A 511 2.84 -11.30 -7.12
N ALA A 512 3.65 -10.26 -7.29
CA ALA A 512 3.23 -9.04 -7.96
C ALA A 512 2.75 -9.32 -9.40
N PHE A 513 3.44 -10.22 -10.12
CA PHE A 513 3.02 -10.71 -11.43
C PHE A 513 1.64 -11.35 -11.40
N LEU A 514 1.44 -12.31 -10.51
CA LEU A 514 0.15 -12.99 -10.43
C LEU A 514 -0.97 -12.01 -10.10
N PHE A 515 -0.77 -11.13 -9.12
CA PHE A 515 -1.78 -10.15 -8.73
C PHE A 515 -2.12 -9.21 -9.89
N TYR A 516 -1.12 -8.64 -10.55
CA TYR A 516 -1.35 -7.73 -11.67
C TYR A 516 -2.03 -8.43 -12.85
N LYS A 517 -1.65 -9.67 -13.17
CA LYS A 517 -2.24 -10.40 -14.32
C LYS A 517 -3.73 -10.67 -14.17
N TYR A 518 -4.32 -10.42 -13.01
CA TYR A 518 -5.78 -10.38 -12.87
C TYR A 518 -6.39 -9.27 -13.75
N TYR A 519 -5.85 -8.06 -13.66
CA TYR A 519 -6.34 -6.83 -14.31
C TYR A 519 -5.93 -6.66 -15.77
N ASP A 520 -5.07 -7.55 -16.28
CA ASP A 520 -4.58 -7.46 -17.66
C ASP A 520 -5.69 -7.77 -18.68
N ILE A 521 -5.99 -6.87 -19.60
CA ILE A 521 -7.10 -7.09 -20.55
C ILE A 521 -6.70 -7.91 -21.78
N ALA A 522 -5.41 -8.14 -22.01
CA ALA A 522 -4.93 -8.80 -23.22
C ALA A 522 -5.48 -10.22 -23.39
N TRP A 523 -5.77 -10.93 -22.28
CA TRP A 523 -6.29 -12.30 -22.31
C TRP A 523 -7.55 -12.37 -21.44
N SER A 524 -8.59 -13.05 -21.94
CA SER A 524 -9.77 -13.30 -21.13
C SER A 524 -9.41 -14.03 -19.82
N LEU A 525 -10.11 -13.73 -18.74
CA LEU A 525 -9.93 -14.38 -17.44
C LEU A 525 -10.09 -15.93 -17.51
N VAL A 526 -10.94 -16.45 -18.42
CA VAL A 526 -11.10 -17.91 -18.61
C VAL A 526 -9.79 -18.56 -19.05
N HIS A 527 -9.15 -18.05 -20.11
CA HIS A 527 -7.88 -18.60 -20.60
C HIS A 527 -6.77 -18.53 -19.55
N LYS A 528 -6.72 -17.45 -18.77
CA LYS A 528 -5.80 -17.32 -17.63
C LYS A 528 -6.10 -18.37 -16.56
N SER A 529 -7.37 -18.59 -16.23
CA SER A 529 -7.76 -19.59 -15.23
C SER A 529 -7.27 -21.00 -15.59
N ILE A 530 -7.46 -21.43 -16.84
CA ILE A 530 -7.04 -22.75 -17.32
C ILE A 530 -5.50 -22.85 -17.30
N THR A 531 -4.82 -21.81 -17.77
CA THR A 531 -3.35 -21.77 -17.82
C THR A 531 -2.74 -21.88 -16.42
N LEU A 532 -3.26 -21.09 -15.47
CA LEU A 532 -2.83 -21.12 -14.07
C LEU A 532 -3.15 -22.46 -13.40
N PHE A 533 -4.27 -23.11 -13.74
CA PHE A 533 -4.61 -24.43 -13.21
C PHE A 533 -3.58 -25.47 -13.65
N VAL A 534 -3.32 -25.55 -14.95
CA VAL A 534 -2.36 -26.50 -15.53
C VAL A 534 -0.96 -26.23 -15.00
N ALA A 535 -0.52 -24.97 -14.99
CA ALA A 535 0.78 -24.58 -14.42
C ALA A 535 0.88 -24.94 -12.94
N GLY A 536 -0.18 -24.70 -12.15
CA GLY A 536 -0.24 -25.05 -10.74
C GLY A 536 -0.11 -26.55 -10.51
N LEU A 537 -0.88 -27.37 -11.24
CA LEU A 537 -0.78 -28.82 -11.18
C LEU A 537 0.60 -29.34 -11.57
N LEU A 538 1.21 -28.78 -12.62
CA LEU A 538 2.56 -29.12 -13.04
C LEU A 538 3.60 -28.78 -11.96
N VAL A 539 3.54 -27.58 -11.38
CA VAL A 539 4.45 -27.16 -10.29
C VAL A 539 4.28 -28.06 -9.06
N LEU A 540 3.04 -28.41 -8.69
CA LEU A 540 2.74 -29.33 -7.59
C LEU A 540 3.28 -30.73 -7.87
N LEU A 541 3.13 -31.24 -9.09
CA LEU A 541 3.63 -32.55 -9.50
C LEU A 541 5.17 -32.58 -9.49
N ILE A 542 5.82 -31.58 -10.09
CA ILE A 542 7.29 -31.44 -10.09
C ILE A 542 7.82 -31.35 -8.66
N THR A 543 7.17 -30.56 -7.80
CA THR A 543 7.53 -30.43 -6.38
C THR A 543 7.34 -31.75 -5.65
N ARG A 544 6.25 -32.48 -5.91
CA ARG A 544 5.97 -33.79 -5.32
C ARG A 544 7.00 -34.82 -5.72
N VAL A 545 7.34 -34.94 -7.00
CA VAL A 545 8.37 -35.85 -7.50
C VAL A 545 9.73 -35.49 -6.91
N SER A 546 10.07 -34.20 -6.89
CA SER A 546 11.32 -33.70 -6.31
C SER A 546 11.40 -33.98 -4.81
N SER A 547 10.28 -33.88 -4.08
CA SER A 547 10.22 -34.13 -2.64
C SER A 547 10.42 -35.60 -2.26
N ARG A 548 10.10 -36.57 -3.15
CA ARG A 548 10.32 -38.01 -2.89
C ARG A 548 11.78 -38.36 -2.63
N LYS A 549 12.72 -37.55 -3.15
CA LYS A 549 14.16 -37.73 -2.98
C LYS A 549 14.69 -37.22 -1.63
N TYR A 550 13.83 -36.62 -0.80
CA TYR A 550 14.21 -36.02 0.47
C TYR A 550 13.35 -36.59 1.60
N THR A 551 13.98 -37.26 2.55
CA THR A 551 13.40 -37.54 3.87
C THR A 551 13.35 -36.24 4.64
N LEU A 552 12.17 -35.63 4.73
CA LEU A 552 11.94 -34.48 5.60
C LEU A 552 12.09 -34.95 7.05
N PRO A 553 12.88 -34.24 7.90
CA PRO A 553 12.96 -34.57 9.31
C PRO A 553 11.55 -34.59 9.89
N THR A 554 11.25 -35.69 10.58
CA THR A 554 9.93 -35.97 11.13
C THR A 554 9.77 -35.17 12.42
N ASP A 555 9.56 -33.86 12.31
CA ASP A 555 9.21 -33.08 13.48
C ASP A 555 7.84 -33.55 13.97
N GLN A 556 7.78 -33.97 15.22
CA GLN A 556 6.56 -34.31 15.96
C GLN A 556 5.74 -33.04 16.26
N GLU A 557 5.57 -32.15 15.28
CA GLU A 557 4.63 -31.05 15.43
C GLU A 557 3.21 -31.61 15.49
N PRO A 558 2.42 -31.29 16.54
CA PRO A 558 1.03 -31.69 16.62
C PRO A 558 0.28 -31.15 15.39
N THR A 559 -0.77 -31.86 14.97
CA THR A 559 -1.60 -31.36 13.86
C THR A 559 -2.18 -29.99 14.26
N PHE A 560 -2.33 -29.09 13.29
CA PHE A 560 -2.78 -27.72 13.53
C PHE A 560 -4.12 -27.68 14.28
N VAL A 561 -4.93 -28.71 14.05
CA VAL A 561 -6.30 -28.84 14.53
C VAL A 561 -6.43 -29.80 15.73
N ALA A 562 -5.39 -30.58 16.09
CA ALA A 562 -5.47 -31.77 16.94
C ALA A 562 -6.31 -31.62 18.22
N LYS A 563 -5.86 -30.80 19.18
CA LYS A 563 -6.48 -30.75 20.52
C LYS A 563 -7.75 -29.90 20.60
N LYS A 564 -7.98 -29.00 19.64
CA LYS A 564 -9.07 -28.01 19.66
C LYS A 564 -9.95 -28.04 18.41
N TRP A 565 -10.02 -29.19 17.72
CA TRP A 565 -10.68 -29.29 16.43
C TRP A 565 -12.14 -28.86 16.45
N LYS A 566 -12.89 -29.22 17.50
CA LYS A 566 -14.29 -28.83 17.67
C LYS A 566 -14.44 -27.31 17.76
N SER A 567 -13.58 -26.64 18.54
CA SER A 567 -13.60 -25.18 18.69
C SER A 567 -13.18 -24.48 17.40
N ILE A 568 -12.17 -24.99 16.70
CA ILE A 568 -11.71 -24.42 15.41
C ILE A 568 -12.82 -24.54 14.36
N TRP A 569 -13.45 -25.71 14.24
CA TRP A 569 -14.55 -25.91 13.29
C TRP A 569 -15.82 -25.16 13.69
N LEU A 570 -16.07 -24.92 14.97
CA LEU A 570 -17.15 -24.02 15.42
C LEU A 570 -16.94 -22.61 14.86
N VAL A 571 -15.71 -22.09 14.85
CA VAL A 571 -15.42 -20.78 14.22
C VAL A 571 -15.74 -20.82 12.73
N VAL A 572 -15.37 -21.89 12.02
CA VAL A 572 -15.69 -22.05 10.59
C VAL A 572 -17.21 -22.10 10.37
N VAL A 573 -17.96 -22.82 11.21
CA VAL A 573 -19.43 -22.87 11.13
C VAL A 573 -20.02 -21.47 11.34
N VAL A 574 -19.50 -20.70 12.29
CA VAL A 574 -19.93 -19.30 12.51
C VAL A 574 -19.60 -18.42 11.31
N MET A 575 -18.42 -18.55 10.71
CA MET A 575 -18.06 -17.84 9.48
C MET A 575 -19.02 -18.15 8.34
N VAL A 576 -19.31 -19.43 8.10
CA VAL A 576 -20.25 -19.88 7.05
C VAL A 576 -21.65 -19.35 7.34
N ALA A 577 -22.14 -19.53 8.58
CA ALA A 577 -23.45 -19.05 8.99
C ALA A 577 -23.57 -17.54 8.80
N PHE A 578 -22.53 -16.77 9.10
CA PHE A 578 -22.52 -15.33 8.89
C PHE A 578 -22.67 -14.96 7.41
N VAL A 579 -21.86 -15.54 6.53
CA VAL A 579 -21.89 -15.27 5.08
C VAL A 579 -23.25 -15.68 4.50
N THR A 580 -23.71 -16.90 4.80
CA THR A 580 -25.01 -17.41 4.31
C THR A 580 -26.19 -16.61 4.86
N TYR A 581 -26.20 -16.26 6.15
CA TYR A 581 -27.28 -15.48 6.76
C TYR A 581 -27.40 -14.09 6.12
N ASN A 582 -26.29 -13.38 5.92
CA ASN A 582 -26.34 -12.06 5.29
C ASN A 582 -26.80 -12.14 3.83
N GLY A 583 -26.37 -13.16 3.08
CA GLY A 583 -26.88 -13.40 1.73
C GLY A 583 -28.39 -13.64 1.71
N VAL A 584 -28.89 -14.60 2.51
CA VAL A 584 -30.32 -14.93 2.59
C VAL A 584 -31.16 -13.76 3.10
N LYS A 585 -30.67 -13.00 4.09
CA LYS A 585 -31.35 -11.83 4.63
C LYS A 585 -31.52 -10.73 3.57
N ASN A 586 -30.46 -10.44 2.82
CA ASN A 586 -30.52 -9.43 1.77
C ASN A 586 -31.41 -9.90 0.61
N GLU A 587 -31.36 -11.19 0.26
CA GLU A 587 -32.24 -11.80 -0.73
C GLU A 587 -33.73 -11.72 -0.34
N ALA A 588 -34.05 -12.09 0.90
CA ALA A 588 -35.40 -11.96 1.43
C ALA A 588 -35.89 -10.49 1.41
N THR A 589 -34.98 -9.54 1.69
CA THR A 589 -35.28 -8.11 1.62
C THR A 589 -35.61 -7.65 0.20
N ILE A 590 -34.92 -8.17 -0.80
CA ILE A 590 -35.19 -7.85 -2.21
C ILE A 590 -36.54 -8.44 -2.65
N GLN A 591 -36.86 -9.65 -2.21
CA GLN A 591 -38.10 -10.34 -2.58
C GLN A 591 -39.35 -9.73 -1.90
N SER A 592 -39.23 -9.32 -0.64
CA SER A 592 -40.35 -8.73 0.12
C SER A 592 -40.40 -7.20 0.07
N GLY A 593 -39.37 -6.54 -0.47
CA GLY A 593 -39.25 -5.09 -0.48
C GLY A 593 -40.15 -4.43 -1.52
N LYS A 594 -40.70 -3.25 -1.18
CA LYS A 594 -41.44 -2.42 -2.14
C LYS A 594 -40.45 -1.75 -3.08
N GLU A 595 -40.69 -1.88 -4.37
CA GLU A 595 -39.86 -1.25 -5.41
C GLU A 595 -40.19 0.22 -5.52
N ILE A 596 -39.16 1.07 -5.49
CA ILE A 596 -39.30 2.51 -5.69
C ILE A 596 -38.23 3.00 -6.67
N ARG A 597 -38.60 4.00 -7.45
CA ARG A 597 -37.73 4.67 -8.44
C ARG A 597 -37.34 6.03 -7.89
N LEU A 598 -36.03 6.29 -7.76
CA LEU A 598 -35.48 7.56 -7.29
C LEU A 598 -34.74 8.27 -8.43
N ALA A 599 -34.89 9.59 -8.51
CA ALA A 599 -34.10 10.42 -9.43
C ALA A 599 -32.67 10.59 -8.89
N LEU A 600 -31.70 10.46 -9.81
CA LEU A 600 -30.28 10.69 -9.56
C LEU A 600 -29.89 12.14 -9.87
N ALA A 601 -29.07 12.71 -9.01
CA ALA A 601 -28.28 13.89 -9.30
C ALA A 601 -27.06 13.50 -10.17
N PRO A 602 -26.35 14.46 -10.81
CA PRO A 602 -25.26 14.16 -11.75
C PRO A 602 -24.25 13.16 -11.17
N ILE A 603 -23.97 12.10 -11.94
CA ILE A 603 -23.08 11.01 -11.57
C ILE A 603 -21.62 11.49 -11.70
N ASP A 604 -20.81 11.31 -10.66
CA ASP A 604 -19.38 11.62 -10.70
C ASP A 604 -18.56 10.33 -10.80
N PRO A 605 -17.97 10.00 -11.96
CA PRO A 605 -17.15 8.82 -12.11
C PRO A 605 -15.69 9.10 -11.72
N ARG A 606 -15.19 8.44 -10.65
CA ARG A 606 -13.86 7.77 -10.58
C ARG A 606 -13.42 7.34 -9.18
N SER A 607 -12.93 6.10 -9.07
CA SER A 607 -11.86 5.70 -8.14
C SER A 607 -11.03 4.55 -8.75
N MET A 608 -9.75 4.79 -9.05
CA MET A 608 -8.88 3.83 -9.77
C MET A 608 -8.43 2.61 -8.96
N LEU A 609 -8.73 2.52 -7.66
CA LEU A 609 -8.16 1.50 -6.77
C LEU A 609 -9.08 0.31 -6.46
N GLN A 610 -10.35 0.37 -6.86
CA GLN A 610 -11.42 -0.44 -6.26
C GLN A 610 -12.29 -1.21 -7.27
N GLY A 611 -11.97 -1.10 -8.57
CA GLY A 611 -12.86 -1.50 -9.67
C GLY A 611 -13.78 -0.35 -10.08
N ASP A 612 -14.44 -0.46 -11.22
CA ASP A 612 -15.34 0.59 -11.70
C ASP A 612 -16.61 0.61 -10.82
N TYR A 613 -16.80 1.66 -10.04
CA TYR A 613 -18.06 1.95 -9.36
C TYR A 613 -18.38 3.43 -9.55
N VAL A 614 -19.66 3.75 -9.50
CA VAL A 614 -20.14 5.12 -9.55
C VAL A 614 -20.63 5.55 -8.16
N THR A 615 -20.24 6.76 -7.78
CA THR A 615 -20.81 7.42 -6.60
C THR A 615 -22.11 8.07 -7.02
N LEU A 616 -23.19 7.68 -6.38
CA LEU A 616 -24.54 8.13 -6.67
C LEU A 616 -24.97 9.16 -5.64
N ARG A 617 -25.62 10.22 -6.11
CA ARG A 617 -26.33 11.19 -5.28
C ARG A 617 -27.78 11.23 -5.73
N TYR A 618 -28.69 11.38 -4.77
CA TYR A 618 -30.13 11.36 -5.04
C TYR A 618 -30.72 12.76 -4.79
N ASP A 619 -31.79 13.10 -5.50
CA ASP A 619 -32.52 14.35 -5.24
C ASP A 619 -33.07 14.41 -3.81
N ILE A 620 -33.35 13.25 -3.22
CA ILE A 620 -33.81 13.10 -1.84
C ILE A 620 -32.68 13.25 -0.80
N SER A 621 -31.41 13.33 -1.21
CA SER A 621 -30.28 13.43 -0.27
C SER A 621 -30.26 14.76 0.47
N THR A 622 -30.62 15.86 -0.18
CA THR A 622 -30.55 17.20 0.44
C THR A 622 -31.92 17.63 0.96
N LEU A 623 -32.06 17.77 2.28
CA LEU A 623 -33.29 18.26 2.91
C LEU A 623 -33.36 19.80 2.82
N PHE A 624 -34.58 20.35 2.74
CA PHE A 624 -34.85 21.80 2.54
C PHE A 624 -33.91 22.74 3.31
N GLU A 625 -33.51 23.85 2.65
CA GLU A 625 -32.66 24.91 3.20
C GLU A 625 -33.18 25.42 4.56
N GLY A 626 -32.29 25.52 5.55
CA GLY A 626 -32.58 25.97 6.92
C GLY A 626 -32.87 24.88 7.96
N THR A 627 -32.73 23.59 7.61
CA THR A 627 -32.93 22.47 8.54
C THR A 627 -31.63 22.07 9.25
N GLU A 628 -31.27 22.67 10.38
CA GLU A 628 -30.08 22.22 11.14
C GLU A 628 -30.24 20.76 11.64
N LEU A 629 -29.66 19.82 10.90
CA LEU A 629 -29.61 18.42 11.29
C LEU A 629 -28.32 18.14 12.08
N PRO A 630 -28.39 17.39 13.19
CA PRO A 630 -27.18 16.94 13.87
C PRO A 630 -26.41 15.98 12.97
N ASN A 631 -25.11 16.19 12.79
CA ASN A 631 -24.26 15.31 11.98
C ASN A 631 -24.17 13.88 12.57
N ASN A 632 -24.11 12.89 11.67
CA ASN A 632 -23.87 11.48 11.98
C ASN A 632 -24.95 10.87 12.91
N LYS A 633 -26.22 11.22 12.68
CA LYS A 633 -27.38 10.68 13.41
C LYS A 633 -28.25 9.86 12.48
N ARG A 634 -28.88 8.82 13.04
CA ARG A 634 -29.86 8.03 12.30
C ARG A 634 -31.13 8.86 12.09
N ILE A 635 -31.56 8.94 10.84
CA ILE A 635 -32.76 9.62 10.41
C ILE A 635 -33.67 8.65 9.65
N LYS A 636 -34.98 8.81 9.79
CA LYS A 636 -35.96 8.17 8.90
C LYS A 636 -36.63 9.24 8.07
N ILE A 637 -36.78 9.01 6.78
CA ILE A 637 -37.34 9.95 5.82
C ILE A 637 -38.56 9.31 5.16
N VAL A 638 -39.61 10.09 4.99
CA VAL A 638 -40.82 9.66 4.28
C VAL A 638 -40.73 10.10 2.83
N LEU A 639 -40.93 9.16 1.93
CA LEU A 639 -40.99 9.34 0.50
C LEU A 639 -42.43 9.19 0.01
N LEU A 640 -42.85 10.10 -0.87
CA LEU A 640 -44.18 10.12 -1.47
C LEU A 640 -44.08 9.84 -2.97
N PRO A 641 -45.07 9.16 -3.57
CA PRO A 641 -45.09 8.92 -5.01
C PRO A 641 -45.42 10.21 -5.79
N THR A 642 -44.66 10.46 -6.85
CA THR A 642 -44.87 11.55 -7.81
C THR A 642 -45.74 11.08 -8.99
N THR A 643 -46.38 12.01 -9.70
CA THR A 643 -47.17 11.72 -10.92
C THR A 643 -46.37 11.07 -12.06
N GLN A 644 -45.04 11.11 -12.00
CA GLN A 644 -44.12 10.50 -12.96
C GLN A 644 -43.70 9.06 -12.57
N GLY A 645 -44.23 8.51 -11.48
CA GLY A 645 -43.89 7.15 -11.01
C GLY A 645 -42.57 7.05 -10.23
N THR A 646 -41.91 8.18 -9.97
CA THR A 646 -40.77 8.32 -9.06
C THR A 646 -41.25 8.62 -7.63
N TYR A 647 -40.34 8.51 -6.66
CA TYR A 647 -40.57 8.88 -5.27
C TYR A 647 -39.72 10.10 -4.89
N GLU A 648 -40.33 11.05 -4.19
CA GLU A 648 -39.68 12.29 -3.74
C GLU A 648 -39.82 12.46 -2.23
N TYR A 649 -38.97 13.31 -1.66
CA TYR A 649 -38.99 13.61 -0.23
C TYR A 649 -40.29 14.33 0.17
N GLY A 650 -41.09 13.67 1.02
CA GLY A 650 -42.41 14.15 1.45
C GLY A 650 -42.40 15.24 2.53
N GLY A 651 -41.23 15.73 2.95
CA GLY A 651 -41.11 16.76 3.99
C GLY A 651 -41.25 16.25 5.43
N TYR A 652 -41.34 14.94 5.65
CA TYR A 652 -41.40 14.33 6.99
C TYR A 652 -40.12 13.55 7.28
N TYR A 653 -39.53 13.81 8.44
CA TYR A 653 -38.39 13.08 8.93
C TYR A 653 -38.43 12.83 10.43
N LYS A 654 -37.76 11.77 10.87
CA LYS A 654 -37.65 11.36 12.27
C LYS A 654 -36.19 11.24 12.68
N VAL A 655 -35.75 12.06 13.62
CA VAL A 655 -34.40 12.02 14.23
C VAL A 655 -34.54 11.71 15.72
N GLU A 656 -33.76 10.76 16.22
CA GLU A 656 -33.72 10.38 17.65
C GLU A 656 -35.10 10.10 18.29
N GLY A 657 -36.06 9.60 17.51
CA GLY A 657 -37.39 9.27 18.02
C GLY A 657 -38.44 10.36 17.81
N ASN A 658 -38.03 11.58 17.45
CA ASN A 658 -38.92 12.72 17.29
C ASN A 658 -39.16 13.03 15.81
N TRP A 659 -40.43 13.17 15.44
CA TRP A 659 -40.82 13.63 14.10
C TRP A 659 -40.70 15.15 14.01
N ASN A 660 -40.28 15.64 12.84
CA ASN A 660 -40.23 17.08 12.57
C ASN A 660 -41.62 17.75 12.59
N LYS A 661 -42.67 17.01 12.19
CA LYS A 661 -44.07 17.45 12.19
C LYS A 661 -44.99 16.25 12.52
N PRO A 662 -46.23 16.46 13.00
CA PRO A 662 -47.18 15.38 13.21
C PRO A 662 -47.38 14.57 11.92
N TYR A 663 -46.98 13.30 11.96
CA TYR A 663 -47.01 12.39 10.81
C TYR A 663 -48.07 11.30 11.03
N LYS A 664 -48.95 11.12 10.05
CA LYS A 664 -49.91 10.01 9.98
C LYS A 664 -49.52 9.14 8.80
N PRO A 665 -49.10 7.89 9.02
CA PRO A 665 -48.71 6.99 7.93
C PRO A 665 -49.86 6.75 6.96
N SER A 666 -49.58 6.83 5.65
CA SER A 666 -50.43 6.33 4.57
C SER A 666 -49.87 5.01 4.02
N ASP A 667 -50.72 4.19 3.39
CA ASP A 667 -50.31 2.91 2.77
C ASP A 667 -49.37 3.11 1.56
N ASP A 668 -49.42 4.30 0.96
CA ASP A 668 -48.57 4.67 -0.18
C ASP A 668 -47.19 5.21 0.26
N ASP A 669 -47.04 5.63 1.52
CA ASP A 669 -45.82 6.24 2.04
C ASP A 669 -44.70 5.21 2.17
N ILE A 670 -43.48 5.61 1.82
CA ILE A 670 -42.30 4.77 2.00
C ILE A 670 -41.34 5.42 2.98
N VAL A 671 -41.01 4.70 4.06
CA VAL A 671 -40.08 5.19 5.07
C VAL A 671 -38.71 4.58 4.82
N VAL A 672 -37.72 5.43 4.51
CA VAL A 672 -36.33 5.01 4.29
C VAL A 672 -35.45 5.45 5.45
N ASN A 673 -34.54 4.58 5.88
CA ASN A 673 -33.52 4.88 6.87
C ASN A 673 -32.32 5.54 6.21
N GLY A 674 -31.76 6.55 6.87
CA GLY A 674 -30.50 7.17 6.47
C GLY A 674 -29.68 7.63 7.67
N ILE A 675 -28.53 8.24 7.36
CA ILE A 675 -27.63 8.88 8.29
C ILE A 675 -27.44 10.33 7.83
N THR A 676 -27.63 11.27 8.74
CA THR A 676 -27.41 12.68 8.47
C THR A 676 -25.92 12.97 8.24
N TYR A 677 -25.65 13.75 7.21
CA TYR A 677 -24.36 14.22 6.75
C TYR A 677 -24.45 15.76 6.59
N GLY A 678 -23.34 16.48 6.58
CA GLY A 678 -23.31 17.96 6.72
C GLY A 678 -24.30 18.73 5.83
N ASP A 679 -24.61 19.99 6.18
CA ASP A 679 -25.49 20.91 5.42
C ASP A 679 -26.79 20.28 4.88
N ASN A 680 -27.53 19.60 5.78
CA ASN A 680 -28.85 19.00 5.54
C ASN A 680 -28.84 17.77 4.62
N ASP A 681 -27.67 17.19 4.34
CA ASP A 681 -27.56 16.04 3.46
C ASP A 681 -27.80 14.71 4.21
N VAL A 682 -28.28 13.70 3.50
CA VAL A 682 -28.63 12.40 4.07
C VAL A 682 -28.16 11.29 3.15
N GLN A 683 -27.49 10.31 3.77
CA GLN A 683 -27.01 9.10 3.12
C GLN A 683 -27.90 7.91 3.52
N TYR A 684 -28.34 7.17 2.52
CA TYR A 684 -29.28 6.05 2.61
C TYR A 684 -28.59 4.68 2.54
N GLY A 685 -27.29 4.67 2.24
CA GLY A 685 -26.50 3.45 2.10
C GLY A 685 -26.60 2.78 0.75
N ILE A 686 -26.96 3.56 -0.27
CA ILE A 686 -27.13 3.19 -1.67
C ILE A 686 -26.37 4.15 -2.59
N GLU A 687 -25.44 4.95 -2.05
CA GLU A 687 -24.64 5.95 -2.75
C GLU A 687 -23.49 5.33 -3.58
N SER A 688 -23.39 4.01 -3.63
CA SER A 688 -22.34 3.32 -4.38
C SER A 688 -22.94 2.18 -5.19
N PHE A 689 -22.61 2.15 -6.49
CA PHE A 689 -23.03 1.09 -7.40
C PHE A 689 -21.83 0.52 -8.15
N PHE A 690 -21.60 -0.78 -7.99
CA PHE A 690 -20.50 -1.48 -8.67
C PHE A 690 -20.90 -1.78 -10.12
N ILE A 691 -20.10 -1.28 -11.07
CA ILE A 691 -20.31 -1.49 -12.50
C ILE A 691 -19.24 -2.42 -13.07
N PRO A 692 -19.50 -3.08 -14.20
CA PRO A 692 -18.47 -3.85 -14.89
C PRO A 692 -17.28 -2.97 -15.31
N GLU A 693 -16.08 -3.53 -15.23
CA GLU A 693 -14.85 -2.86 -15.67
C GLU A 693 -14.94 -2.49 -17.17
N GLY A 694 -14.64 -1.24 -17.50
CA GLY A 694 -14.69 -0.67 -18.85
C GLY A 694 -16.06 -0.12 -19.28
N THR A 695 -17.09 -0.16 -18.42
CA THR A 695 -18.47 0.26 -18.79
C THR A 695 -18.88 1.64 -18.23
N GLY A 696 -17.98 2.37 -17.58
CA GLY A 696 -18.27 3.67 -16.93
C GLY A 696 -19.07 4.66 -17.78
N GLN A 697 -18.72 4.80 -19.06
CA GLN A 697 -19.41 5.72 -19.98
C GLN A 697 -20.87 5.33 -20.25
N GLU A 698 -21.22 4.05 -20.22
CA GLU A 698 -22.60 3.59 -20.42
C GLU A 698 -23.51 3.95 -19.24
N PHE A 699 -22.92 4.23 -18.07
CA PHE A 699 -23.64 4.57 -16.85
C PHE A 699 -23.70 6.08 -16.57
N GLU A 700 -23.00 6.93 -17.33
CA GLU A 700 -23.03 8.40 -17.16
C GLU A 700 -24.41 9.00 -17.50
N ASP A 701 -25.13 8.41 -18.45
CA ASP A 701 -26.44 8.89 -18.92
C ASP A 701 -27.63 8.40 -18.07
N LYS A 702 -27.36 7.61 -17.02
CA LYS A 702 -28.39 7.02 -16.16
C LYS A 702 -28.96 8.08 -15.21
N THR A 703 -30.29 8.20 -15.17
CA THR A 703 -30.97 9.26 -14.41
C THR A 703 -31.88 8.73 -13.32
N ILE A 704 -32.20 7.44 -13.35
CA ILE A 704 -33.11 6.81 -12.39
C ILE A 704 -32.40 5.64 -11.71
N ALA A 705 -32.55 5.54 -10.40
CA ALA A 705 -32.13 4.40 -9.60
C ALA A 705 -33.34 3.60 -9.13
N VAL A 706 -33.33 2.30 -9.42
CA VAL A 706 -34.36 1.36 -8.95
C VAL A 706 -33.88 0.71 -7.66
N ILE A 707 -34.63 0.94 -6.58
CA ILE A 707 -34.28 0.41 -5.25
C ILE A 707 -35.43 -0.40 -4.65
N LYS A 708 -35.09 -1.34 -3.77
CA LYS A 708 -36.04 -2.10 -2.94
C LYS A 708 -35.95 -1.64 -1.51
N VAL A 709 -37.08 -1.22 -0.92
CA VAL A 709 -37.16 -0.79 0.47
C VAL A 709 -37.90 -1.85 1.30
N SER A 710 -37.24 -2.36 2.33
CA SER A 710 -37.86 -3.26 3.31
C SER A 710 -38.86 -2.53 4.22
N GLU A 711 -39.76 -3.27 4.87
CA GLU A 711 -40.65 -2.74 5.92
C GLU A 711 -39.88 -2.03 7.06
N ASN A 712 -38.64 -2.45 7.31
CA ASN A 712 -37.78 -1.85 8.33
C ASN A 712 -37.15 -0.52 7.87
N GLY A 713 -37.30 -0.15 6.59
CA GLY A 713 -36.78 1.07 5.95
C GLY A 713 -35.36 0.95 5.40
N ASN A 714 -34.78 -0.25 5.35
CA ASN A 714 -33.48 -0.43 4.67
C ASN A 714 -33.71 -0.48 3.17
N ALA A 715 -32.96 0.35 2.42
CA ALA A 715 -32.94 0.36 0.97
C ALA A 715 -31.80 -0.51 0.44
N LEU A 716 -32.03 -1.15 -0.71
CA LEU A 716 -31.02 -1.83 -1.51
C LEU A 716 -31.14 -1.38 -2.95
N LEU A 717 -30.01 -0.97 -3.54
CA LEU A 717 -29.93 -0.59 -4.95
C LEU A 717 -29.91 -1.83 -5.85
N ILE A 718 -30.80 -1.87 -6.83
CA ILE A 718 -30.96 -3.01 -7.74
C ILE A 718 -30.28 -2.74 -9.08
N GLU A 719 -30.64 -1.63 -9.73
CA GLU A 719 -30.18 -1.25 -11.07
C GLU A 719 -30.31 0.25 -11.33
N LEU A 720 -29.69 0.71 -12.41
CA LEU A 720 -29.72 2.08 -12.92
C LEU A 720 -30.39 2.12 -14.30
N GLU A 721 -31.39 2.98 -14.46
CA GLU A 721 -32.21 3.17 -15.67
C GLU A 721 -31.78 4.40 -16.49
#